data_AF-A0A954EN90-F1
#
_entry.id   AF-A0A954EN90-F1
#
_cell.length_a   1.000
_cell.length_b   1.000
_cell.length_c   1.000
_cell.angle_alpha   90.00
_cell.angle_beta   90.00
_cell.angle_gamma   90.00
#
_symmetry.space_group_name_H-M   'P 1'
#
loop_
_entity.id
_entity.type
_entity.pdbx_description
1 polymer ?
#
loop_
_entity_poly.entity_id
_entity_poly.type
_entity_poly.pdbx_seq_one_letter_code
_entity_poly.pdbx_strand_id
1 'polypeptide(L)'
;MRLLKKMQWASAAVLTTLAVGLSSAADGQDVRPRRAPIVSGRPIAQQTALDDLSDEGVFRLGEAGATDSNNASYAPRLAQAPPPPEGKATSNSPVVEEDSVGETQQVQFIDNGGGAMFNPVPNQVGFGAVYDPFVDMTFYGGHFGQAGQSTLFLPLLQDSESLLFTELEGLFGNAGNLQGSFGLGYRQMLEGRDIYVGANAFYDYRQTGIGTEMHQLSFGGEVVAYNWDARLNGYISDGTSGFYTPRAFLEGNRLWLDTTFEQSFSGADAEGGALLLTNDIRTFELRAYTGAFYFEPNGLGNTVAGPKGRLEARMYDLPALGSGSRLVAGVEATWDRVRDTQWTGMAQLRIPLGGGADGPTLDPFSRRMLDRVVRERQIVTQEVNHREPVANKITGVPIVNTVVANPGTFAADVNAAGFHSLVIANGAITTTGEVALFRGQTIMGGGSTLPIVGTQTGTMGMFTAPGMRPTITSTNAAQAVFRPETDTVLMGLDIAGGSYGVDVHTQRDMHLLDLNISGSGIDGIRVQNGQRINIRNTTVSGAGVRGIYLRNMDGMVVDNVMLNMISDVGLHVQNGSNLMVSSLMVNGTGVGSGIFLQDLNTGVLSDTTVMNTGFNGMNVLGGSNISMFASQISGTTADGIRTTGTTTFSLNNTAFTGIGGATTNLTNSSVSGSGNTAVPFSSTDGGGNTGTILFNGGADSAP
;
A
#
# COMPACT_ATOMS: atom_id res chain seq x y z
N MET A 1 14.88 28.28 -36.85
CA MET A 1 16.30 28.11 -37.25
C MET A 1 17.32 28.91 -36.44
N ARG A 2 17.28 30.26 -36.35
CA ARG A 2 18.31 31.02 -35.58
C ARG A 2 18.46 30.56 -34.12
N LEU A 3 17.35 30.20 -33.46
CA LEU A 3 17.36 29.65 -32.09
C LEU A 3 18.14 28.31 -31.99
N LEU A 4 17.87 27.35 -32.88
CA LEU A 4 18.63 26.09 -32.97
C LEU A 4 20.12 26.34 -33.17
N LYS A 5 20.52 27.31 -34.01
CA LYS A 5 21.94 27.62 -34.21
C LYS A 5 22.60 28.25 -32.96
N LYS A 6 21.88 29.07 -32.17
CA LYS A 6 22.37 29.54 -30.86
C LYS A 6 22.53 28.35 -29.88
N MET A 7 21.55 27.46 -29.80
CA MET A 7 21.61 26.27 -28.94
C MET A 7 22.78 25.34 -29.31
N GLN A 8 22.98 25.03 -30.60
CA GLN A 8 24.10 24.19 -31.05
C GLN A 8 25.48 24.77 -30.70
N TRP A 9 25.64 26.10 -30.72
CA TRP A 9 26.90 26.75 -30.29
C TRP A 9 27.10 26.67 -28.77
N ALA A 10 26.04 26.83 -27.97
CA ALA A 10 26.11 26.63 -26.52
C ALA A 10 26.48 25.18 -26.16
N SER A 11 25.88 24.18 -26.81
CA SER A 11 26.22 22.76 -26.62
C SER A 11 27.69 22.46 -26.95
N ALA A 12 28.21 23.01 -28.05
CA ALA A 12 29.60 22.79 -28.47
C ALA A 12 30.63 23.42 -27.51
N ALA A 13 30.35 24.63 -27.00
CA ALA A 13 31.20 25.27 -25.99
C ALA A 13 31.25 24.45 -24.70
N VAL A 14 30.08 24.02 -24.20
CA VAL A 14 29.97 23.22 -22.95
C VAL A 14 30.71 21.88 -23.08
N LEU A 15 30.57 21.14 -24.19
CA LEU A 15 31.32 19.89 -24.40
C LEU A 15 32.84 20.10 -24.42
N THR A 16 33.30 21.21 -24.98
CA THR A 16 34.75 21.49 -25.12
C THR A 16 35.38 21.81 -23.76
N THR A 17 34.67 22.51 -22.87
CA THR A 17 35.12 22.74 -21.48
C THR A 17 35.08 21.46 -20.64
N LEU A 18 34.05 20.61 -20.81
CA LEU A 18 33.93 19.31 -20.13
C LEU A 18 35.10 18.37 -20.46
N ALA A 19 35.53 18.30 -21.72
CA ALA A 19 36.65 17.44 -22.14
C ALA A 19 37.97 17.80 -21.44
N VAL A 20 38.24 19.09 -21.23
CA VAL A 20 39.47 19.56 -20.57
C VAL A 20 39.44 19.23 -19.07
N GLY A 21 38.30 19.42 -18.40
CA GLY A 21 38.14 19.11 -16.97
C GLY A 21 38.20 17.61 -16.64
N LEU A 22 37.71 16.74 -17.53
CA LEU A 22 37.76 15.28 -17.33
C LEU A 22 39.16 14.70 -17.52
N SER A 23 40.00 15.30 -18.37
CA SER A 23 41.36 14.80 -18.65
C SER A 23 42.35 14.96 -17.49
N SER A 24 42.12 15.90 -16.56
CA SER A 24 43.03 16.18 -15.43
C SER A 24 42.70 15.39 -14.16
N ALA A 25 41.64 14.58 -14.14
CA ALA A 25 41.21 13.80 -12.98
C ALA A 25 41.52 12.29 -13.09
N ALA A 26 42.10 11.84 -14.21
CA ALA A 26 42.23 10.43 -14.56
C ALA A 26 43.61 9.79 -14.25
N ASP A 27 44.58 10.57 -13.76
CA ASP A 27 45.97 10.12 -13.60
C ASP A 27 46.44 10.23 -12.14
N GLY A 28 46.10 9.22 -11.32
CA GLY A 28 46.48 9.19 -9.89
C GLY A 28 46.02 7.97 -9.08
N GLN A 29 46.99 7.32 -8.44
CA GLN A 29 46.87 6.27 -7.39
C GLN A 29 46.46 4.84 -7.80
N ASP A 30 47.48 4.05 -8.13
CA ASP A 30 47.51 2.57 -8.13
C ASP A 30 47.03 1.98 -6.78
N VAL A 31 45.91 1.25 -6.77
CA VAL A 31 45.33 0.66 -5.55
C VAL A 31 45.79 -0.79 -5.36
N ARG A 32 46.77 -0.99 -4.47
CA ARG A 32 47.14 -2.32 -3.95
C ARG A 32 46.44 -2.59 -2.61
N PRO A 33 45.81 -3.76 -2.41
CA PRO A 33 45.12 -4.08 -1.16
C PRO A 33 46.11 -4.26 0.00
N ARG A 34 45.92 -3.51 1.09
CA ARG A 34 46.69 -3.68 2.33
C ARG A 34 46.10 -4.80 3.19
N ARG A 35 46.99 -5.62 3.77
CA ARG A 35 46.63 -6.69 4.72
C ARG A 35 46.25 -6.10 6.08
N ALA A 36 45.35 -6.78 6.79
CA ALA A 36 45.09 -6.52 8.20
C ALA A 36 46.31 -6.88 9.09
N PRO A 37 46.57 -6.15 10.19
CA PRO A 37 47.62 -6.49 11.14
C PRO A 37 47.18 -7.61 12.10
N ILE A 38 48.05 -8.60 12.29
CA ILE A 38 47.93 -9.62 13.33
C ILE A 38 48.52 -9.05 14.63
N VAL A 39 47.84 -9.26 15.76
CA VAL A 39 48.41 -9.02 17.11
C VAL A 39 48.40 -10.33 17.90
N SER A 40 49.54 -10.67 18.49
CA SER A 40 49.74 -11.89 19.29
C SER A 40 49.30 -11.69 20.75
N GLY A 41 48.68 -12.72 21.35
CA GLY A 41 48.25 -12.70 22.75
C GLY A 41 49.02 -13.67 23.66
N ARG A 42 48.82 -13.53 24.98
CA ARG A 42 49.10 -14.47 26.11
C ARG A 42 48.84 -13.75 27.45
N PRO A 43 48.60 -14.45 28.57
CA PRO A 43 47.48 -15.36 28.81
C PRO A 43 46.75 -15.07 30.15
N ILE A 44 45.78 -15.92 30.53
CA ILE A 44 44.94 -15.82 31.73
C ILE A 44 45.67 -16.26 33.01
N ALA A 45 45.32 -15.68 34.17
CA ALA A 45 45.52 -16.24 35.50
C ALA A 45 44.27 -16.02 36.39
N GLN A 46 44.06 -16.88 37.39
CA GLN A 46 42.90 -16.87 38.30
C GLN A 46 43.33 -16.47 39.74
N GLN A 47 42.41 -15.88 40.52
CA GLN A 47 42.18 -16.09 41.98
C GLN A 47 41.00 -15.17 42.40
N THR A 48 39.79 -15.67 42.70
CA THR A 48 39.28 -16.30 43.94
C THR A 48 38.96 -15.35 45.12
N ALA A 49 37.64 -15.19 45.36
CA ALA A 49 36.94 -15.53 46.62
C ALA A 49 36.58 -14.46 47.67
N LEU A 50 35.32 -14.59 48.14
CA LEU A 50 34.75 -14.39 49.49
C LEU A 50 34.25 -12.99 49.97
N ASP A 51 33.09 -13.06 50.65
CA ASP A 51 32.62 -12.31 51.83
C ASP A 51 32.25 -10.79 51.71
N ASP A 52 31.17 -10.27 52.36
CA ASP A 52 30.02 -10.87 53.08
C ASP A 52 28.88 -9.81 53.30
N LEU A 53 27.68 -10.22 53.75
CA LEU A 53 26.58 -9.45 54.39
C LEU A 53 25.87 -8.33 53.58
N SER A 54 24.61 -7.92 53.83
CA SER A 54 23.52 -8.41 54.73
C SER A 54 22.17 -7.76 54.36
N ASP A 55 21.05 -8.48 54.59
CA ASP A 55 19.72 -7.98 55.04
C ASP A 55 18.94 -6.90 54.20
N GLU A 56 17.60 -6.78 54.23
CA GLU A 56 16.52 -7.58 54.85
C GLU A 56 15.21 -7.42 54.03
N GLY A 57 14.14 -8.16 54.37
CA GLY A 57 12.76 -7.69 54.09
C GLY A 57 11.84 -8.62 53.27
N VAL A 58 11.42 -9.75 53.84
CA VAL A 58 10.30 -10.56 53.31
C VAL A 58 9.07 -10.40 54.19
N PHE A 59 7.90 -10.11 53.61
CA PHE A 59 6.61 -10.52 54.23
C PHE A 59 5.55 -10.92 53.19
N ARG A 60 4.93 -12.08 53.41
CA ARG A 60 3.64 -12.52 52.82
C ARG A 60 2.52 -12.11 53.81
N LEU A 61 1.21 -12.28 53.67
CA LEU A 61 0.32 -13.25 52.99
C LEU A 61 -1.12 -12.74 53.25
N GLY A 62 -2.15 -13.19 52.52
CA GLY A 62 -3.56 -12.95 52.93
C GLY A 62 -4.58 -13.09 51.80
N GLU A 63 -5.65 -13.85 52.03
CA GLU A 63 -6.69 -14.18 51.04
C GLU A 63 -8.11 -13.76 51.48
N ALA A 64 -9.03 -13.75 50.51
CA ALA A 64 -10.49 -13.93 50.62
C ALA A 64 -11.37 -12.81 51.23
N GLY A 65 -12.60 -12.67 50.71
CA GLY A 65 -13.68 -11.84 51.28
C GLY A 65 -14.64 -11.23 50.24
N ALA A 66 -15.78 -11.88 49.99
CA ALA A 66 -16.78 -11.51 48.98
C ALA A 66 -17.66 -10.29 49.33
N THR A 67 -18.41 -9.79 48.32
CA THR A 67 -19.58 -8.85 48.38
C THR A 67 -19.29 -7.40 48.84
N ASP A 68 -20.03 -6.34 48.45
CA ASP A 68 -21.30 -6.24 47.71
C ASP A 68 -21.48 -4.90 46.91
N SER A 69 -22.42 -4.88 45.97
CA SER A 69 -23.28 -3.74 45.56
C SER A 69 -22.78 -2.53 44.71
N ASN A 70 -23.55 -2.30 43.62
CA ASN A 70 -24.08 -1.02 43.08
C ASN A 70 -23.22 0.08 42.38
N ASN A 71 -23.77 0.52 41.21
CA ASN A 71 -23.61 1.80 40.49
C ASN A 71 -22.20 2.18 39.95
N ALA A 72 -22.04 2.81 38.78
CA ALA A 72 -23.03 3.47 37.92
C ALA A 72 -22.72 3.34 36.41
N SER A 73 -23.73 3.65 35.58
CA SER A 73 -23.66 3.73 34.13
C SER A 73 -22.66 4.76 33.58
N TYR A 74 -21.80 4.34 32.63
CA TYR A 74 -21.19 5.23 31.64
C TYR A 74 -21.12 4.55 30.27
N ALA A 75 -21.85 5.09 29.29
CA ALA A 75 -21.77 4.70 27.89
C ALA A 75 -21.28 5.90 27.07
N PRO A 76 -20.16 5.80 26.33
CA PRO A 76 -19.70 6.89 25.48
C PRO A 76 -20.63 7.05 24.27
N ARG A 77 -21.25 8.22 24.12
CA ARG A 77 -21.99 8.58 22.91
C ARG A 77 -21.00 8.81 21.76
N LEU A 78 -21.03 7.94 20.74
CA LEU A 78 -20.49 8.29 19.43
C LEU A 78 -21.43 9.30 18.76
N ALA A 79 -20.88 10.38 18.21
CA ALA A 79 -21.64 11.39 17.49
C ALA A 79 -22.03 10.89 16.10
N GLN A 80 -23.29 11.07 15.72
CA GLN A 80 -23.76 10.83 14.35
C GLN A 80 -23.42 12.05 13.49
N ALA A 81 -22.84 11.81 12.31
CA ALA A 81 -22.64 12.85 11.31
C ALA A 81 -23.98 13.18 10.60
N PRO A 82 -24.22 14.45 10.19
CA PRO A 82 -25.42 14.82 9.45
C PRO A 82 -25.36 14.33 7.99
N PRO A 83 -26.52 14.04 7.36
CA PRO A 83 -26.57 13.66 5.95
C PRO A 83 -26.33 14.86 5.00
N PRO A 84 -25.85 14.62 3.77
CA PRO A 84 -25.76 15.65 2.73
C PRO A 84 -27.15 16.07 2.21
N PRO A 85 -27.30 17.29 1.66
CA PRO A 85 -28.60 17.81 1.21
C PRO A 85 -29.08 17.21 -0.13
N GLU A 86 -30.40 17.07 -0.28
CA GLU A 86 -31.04 16.63 -1.53
C GLU A 86 -31.01 17.71 -2.63
N GLY A 87 -30.90 17.28 -3.89
CA GLY A 87 -31.06 18.13 -5.08
C GLY A 87 -31.86 17.45 -6.20
N LYS A 88 -33.02 18.02 -6.53
CA LYS A 88 -33.82 17.79 -7.77
C LYS A 88 -33.61 19.07 -8.63
N ALA A 89 -33.68 19.13 -9.96
CA ALA A 89 -33.99 18.20 -11.07
C ALA A 89 -33.54 18.92 -12.40
N THR A 90 -33.59 18.44 -13.67
CA THR A 90 -34.19 17.26 -14.35
C THR A 90 -33.57 17.08 -15.78
N SER A 91 -33.91 15.98 -16.47
CA SER A 91 -34.20 15.89 -17.93
C SER A 91 -33.12 16.19 -19.00
N ASN A 92 -32.64 15.15 -19.70
CA ASN A 92 -32.87 14.85 -21.15
C ASN A 92 -31.69 14.17 -21.89
N SER A 93 -32.00 13.09 -22.61
CA SER A 93 -31.17 12.47 -23.67
C SER A 93 -31.59 13.00 -25.06
N PRO A 94 -30.79 12.84 -26.14
CA PRO A 94 -30.70 11.57 -26.92
C PRO A 94 -29.22 11.10 -27.10
N VAL A 95 -28.86 9.85 -27.42
CA VAL A 95 -29.28 8.88 -28.47
C VAL A 95 -28.83 9.24 -29.90
N VAL A 96 -27.70 8.66 -30.30
CA VAL A 96 -27.26 8.29 -31.68
C VAL A 96 -26.39 7.03 -31.45
N GLU A 97 -26.80 5.81 -31.79
CA GLU A 97 -26.75 5.15 -33.12
C GLU A 97 -25.34 4.90 -33.69
N GLU A 98 -25.12 3.67 -34.14
CA GLU A 98 -23.88 3.18 -34.78
C GLU A 98 -23.91 3.48 -36.29
N ASP A 99 -22.74 3.65 -36.92
CA ASP A 99 -22.38 2.83 -38.11
C ASP A 99 -20.85 2.89 -38.39
N SER A 100 -20.42 2.33 -39.52
CA SER A 100 -19.15 1.62 -39.63
C SER A 100 -18.50 1.63 -41.04
N VAL A 101 -17.19 1.38 -41.10
CA VAL A 101 -16.38 0.97 -42.28
C VAL A 101 -16.28 1.95 -43.48
N GLY A 102 -15.11 2.01 -44.15
CA GLY A 102 -15.07 2.46 -45.57
C GLY A 102 -13.79 3.14 -46.05
N GLU A 103 -13.01 2.44 -46.87
CA GLU A 103 -11.71 2.81 -47.44
C GLU A 103 -11.59 4.11 -48.29
N THR A 104 -10.44 4.77 -48.14
CA THR A 104 -9.50 5.17 -49.21
C THR A 104 -9.99 5.82 -50.52
N GLN A 105 -9.55 7.06 -50.77
CA GLN A 105 -9.14 7.46 -52.13
C GLN A 105 -8.04 8.55 -52.13
N GLN A 106 -7.29 8.63 -53.23
CA GLN A 106 -6.08 9.46 -53.37
C GLN A 106 -6.41 10.90 -53.80
N VAL A 107 -5.61 11.87 -53.34
CA VAL A 107 -5.42 13.15 -54.04
C VAL A 107 -3.92 13.47 -54.11
N GLN A 108 -3.49 14.01 -55.24
CA GLN A 108 -2.10 14.22 -55.65
C GLN A 108 -1.56 15.58 -55.17
N PHE A 109 -0.26 15.65 -54.86
CA PHE A 109 0.39 16.89 -54.44
C PHE A 109 0.40 17.96 -55.54
N ILE A 110 -0.04 19.17 -55.19
CA ILE A 110 0.37 20.43 -55.84
C ILE A 110 0.82 21.38 -54.72
N ASP A 111 2.02 21.94 -54.86
CA ASP A 111 2.60 22.87 -53.89
C ASP A 111 1.94 24.25 -53.96
N ASN A 112 1.72 24.86 -52.81
CA ASN A 112 1.36 26.26 -52.65
C ASN A 112 1.91 26.74 -51.29
N GLY A 113 3.05 27.41 -51.34
CA GLY A 113 3.79 27.84 -50.14
C GLY A 113 2.97 28.77 -49.24
N GLY A 114 2.58 28.26 -48.05
CA GLY A 114 1.76 28.98 -47.07
C GLY A 114 2.15 28.60 -45.64
N GLY A 115 3.36 28.98 -45.21
CA GLY A 115 3.85 28.66 -43.86
C GLY A 115 3.06 29.38 -42.77
N ALA A 116 2.11 28.68 -42.15
CA ALA A 116 1.37 29.14 -40.98
C ALA A 116 2.29 29.29 -39.76
N MET A 117 2.97 30.43 -39.66
CA MET A 117 3.65 30.83 -38.43
C MET A 117 2.62 30.96 -37.30
N PHE A 118 2.95 30.44 -36.11
CA PHE A 118 2.25 30.84 -34.88
C PHE A 118 2.33 32.36 -34.77
N ASN A 119 1.20 33.03 -34.94
CA ASN A 119 1.12 34.48 -34.85
C ASN A 119 1.18 34.86 -33.35
N PRO A 120 2.24 35.55 -32.87
CA PRO A 120 2.25 36.02 -31.50
C PRO A 120 1.10 37.01 -31.31
N VAL A 121 0.38 36.91 -30.19
CA VAL A 121 -0.68 37.87 -29.86
C VAL A 121 -0.04 39.27 -29.80
N PRO A 122 -0.53 40.26 -30.56
CA PRO A 122 0.08 41.59 -30.57
C PRO A 122 -0.14 42.28 -29.23
N ASN A 123 0.93 42.76 -28.59
CA ASN A 123 0.85 43.54 -27.36
C ASN A 123 -0.03 44.79 -27.59
N GLN A 124 -1.21 44.77 -26.98
CA GLN A 124 -2.19 45.87 -26.98
C GLN A 124 -2.59 46.27 -25.54
N VAL A 125 -1.70 45.99 -24.57
CA VAL A 125 -1.71 46.64 -23.25
C VAL A 125 -0.34 47.30 -23.08
N GLY A 126 -0.34 48.60 -22.81
CA GLY A 126 0.82 49.49 -22.99
C GLY A 126 1.84 49.49 -21.84
N PHE A 127 2.33 48.33 -21.42
CA PHE A 127 3.51 48.22 -20.55
C PHE A 127 4.72 47.76 -21.38
N GLY A 128 5.82 48.52 -21.31
CA GLY A 128 7.08 48.09 -21.91
C GLY A 128 7.69 46.98 -21.05
N ALA A 129 8.16 45.90 -21.69
CA ALA A 129 8.87 44.84 -20.95
C ALA A 129 10.20 45.39 -20.40
N VAL A 130 10.33 45.39 -19.08
CA VAL A 130 11.52 45.79 -18.31
C VAL A 130 12.39 44.57 -17.99
N TYR A 131 11.74 43.44 -17.73
CA TYR A 131 12.33 42.19 -17.28
C TYR A 131 12.22 41.13 -18.38
N ASP A 132 13.36 40.59 -18.79
CA ASP A 132 13.44 39.49 -19.77
C ASP A 132 13.33 38.11 -19.11
N PRO A 133 12.70 37.11 -19.78
CA PRO A 133 12.76 35.72 -19.35
C PRO A 133 14.18 35.16 -19.46
N PHE A 134 14.55 34.24 -18.59
CA PHE A 134 15.88 33.62 -18.56
C PHE A 134 15.84 32.12 -18.25
N VAL A 135 16.94 31.43 -18.59
CA VAL A 135 17.23 30.08 -18.12
C VAL A 135 18.48 30.10 -17.24
N ASP A 136 18.38 29.53 -16.04
CA ASP A 136 19.52 29.25 -15.16
C ASP A 136 19.87 27.75 -15.24
N MET A 137 21.16 27.45 -15.32
CA MET A 137 21.71 26.11 -15.07
C MET A 137 22.57 26.17 -13.81
N THR A 138 22.27 25.33 -12.83
CA THR A 138 22.99 25.28 -11.56
C THR A 138 23.59 23.89 -11.34
N PHE A 139 24.86 23.85 -10.93
CA PHE A 139 25.56 22.64 -10.52
C PHE A 139 25.90 22.74 -9.04
N TYR A 140 25.61 21.66 -8.30
CA TYR A 140 25.94 21.50 -6.89
C TYR A 140 26.97 20.38 -6.74
N GLY A 141 27.94 20.57 -5.86
CA GLY A 141 28.93 19.56 -5.50
C GLY A 141 29.34 19.72 -4.04
N GLY A 142 29.23 18.66 -3.25
CA GLY A 142 29.44 18.74 -1.81
C GLY A 142 29.60 17.39 -1.13
N HIS A 143 29.47 17.40 0.19
CA HIS A 143 29.81 16.27 1.06
C HIS A 143 28.98 14.98 0.75
N PHE A 144 27.80 15.12 0.14
CA PHE A 144 26.87 14.01 -0.17
C PHE A 144 26.59 13.82 -1.66
N GLY A 145 27.40 14.40 -2.56
CA GLY A 145 27.37 14.09 -3.99
C GLY A 145 27.35 15.29 -4.92
N GLN A 146 26.77 15.09 -6.12
CA GLN A 146 26.70 16.06 -7.21
C GLN A 146 25.31 16.05 -7.83
N ALA A 147 24.78 17.23 -8.16
CA ALA A 147 23.46 17.38 -8.79
C ALA A 147 23.45 18.57 -9.78
N GLY A 148 22.71 18.40 -10.88
CA GLY A 148 22.35 19.48 -11.79
C GLY A 148 20.91 19.94 -11.57
N GLN A 149 20.65 21.22 -11.81
CA GLN A 149 19.32 21.80 -11.86
C GLN A 149 19.21 22.72 -13.08
N SER A 150 18.07 22.67 -13.77
CA SER A 150 17.64 23.71 -14.70
C SER A 150 16.47 24.48 -14.09
N THR A 151 16.44 25.79 -14.35
CA THR A 151 15.35 26.68 -13.98
C THR A 151 14.97 27.55 -15.17
N LEU A 152 13.69 27.61 -15.50
CA LEU A 152 13.12 28.56 -16.45
C LEU A 152 12.31 29.60 -15.68
N PHE A 153 12.65 30.88 -15.83
CA PHE A 153 11.95 32.00 -15.21
C PHE A 153 11.25 32.83 -16.27
N LEU A 154 9.95 33.07 -16.08
CA LEU A 154 9.09 33.78 -17.03
C LEU A 154 8.34 34.92 -16.32
N PRO A 155 8.65 36.19 -16.64
CA PRO A 155 7.78 37.32 -16.36
C PRO A 155 6.40 37.10 -17.03
N LEU A 156 5.32 37.27 -16.27
CA LEU A 156 3.94 37.11 -16.74
C LEU A 156 3.22 38.45 -16.90
N LEU A 157 3.32 39.32 -15.89
CA LEU A 157 2.85 40.71 -15.89
C LEU A 157 3.91 41.56 -15.20
N GLN A 158 4.19 42.76 -15.72
CA GLN A 158 5.30 43.58 -15.24
C GLN A 158 5.16 45.04 -15.64
N ASP A 159 5.77 45.90 -14.83
CA ASP A 159 6.07 47.30 -15.13
C ASP A 159 7.46 47.66 -14.55
N SER A 160 7.73 48.93 -14.20
CA SER A 160 9.00 49.34 -13.60
C SER A 160 9.14 49.04 -12.10
N GLU A 161 8.02 48.81 -11.41
CA GLU A 161 7.94 48.60 -9.96
C GLU A 161 7.35 47.24 -9.59
N SER A 162 6.44 46.70 -10.40
CA SER A 162 5.79 45.40 -10.18
C SER A 162 6.26 44.30 -11.13
N LEU A 163 6.29 43.06 -10.63
CA LEU A 163 6.59 41.85 -11.41
C LEU A 163 5.85 40.63 -10.84
N LEU A 164 4.88 40.13 -11.60
CA LEU A 164 4.32 38.78 -11.48
C LEU A 164 5.11 37.83 -12.39
N PHE A 165 5.59 36.72 -11.85
CA PHE A 165 6.39 35.74 -12.59
C PHE A 165 6.00 34.30 -12.25
N THR A 166 6.44 33.36 -13.10
CA THR A 166 6.46 31.93 -12.80
C THR A 166 7.89 31.38 -12.91
N GLU A 167 8.20 30.38 -12.08
CA GLU A 167 9.46 29.67 -12.07
C GLU A 167 9.20 28.16 -12.21
N LEU A 168 9.87 27.52 -13.16
CA LEU A 168 9.79 26.09 -13.45
C LEU A 168 11.17 25.47 -13.19
N GLU A 169 11.25 24.50 -12.29
CA GLU A 169 12.50 23.84 -11.89
C GLU A 169 12.49 22.34 -12.22
N GLY A 170 13.64 21.80 -12.62
CA GLY A 170 13.86 20.36 -12.74
C GLY A 170 15.28 19.99 -12.29
N LEU A 171 15.43 18.91 -11.53
CA LEU A 171 16.72 18.39 -11.08
C LEU A 171 17.09 17.11 -11.84
N PHE A 172 18.39 16.90 -12.04
CA PHE A 172 18.96 15.73 -12.73
C PHE A 172 20.32 15.35 -12.10
N GLY A 173 20.53 14.07 -11.81
CA GLY A 173 21.71 13.60 -11.08
C GLY A 173 21.82 12.07 -10.98
N ASN A 174 22.72 11.58 -10.14
CA ASN A 174 23.13 10.16 -10.08
C ASN A 174 22.14 9.20 -9.37
N ALA A 175 20.99 9.67 -8.91
CA ALA A 175 19.88 8.82 -8.45
C ALA A 175 18.74 8.93 -9.47
N GLY A 176 18.04 7.82 -9.75
CA GLY A 176 16.96 7.71 -10.75
C GLY A 176 15.65 8.39 -10.36
N ASN A 177 15.74 9.57 -9.75
CA ASN A 177 14.70 10.23 -8.98
C ASN A 177 14.18 11.43 -9.76
N LEU A 178 12.94 11.38 -10.27
CA LEU A 178 12.32 12.54 -10.89
C LEU A 178 12.00 13.60 -9.83
N GLN A 179 12.56 14.80 -9.98
CA GLN A 179 12.32 15.94 -9.10
C GLN A 179 12.10 17.22 -9.91
N GLY A 180 11.09 17.99 -9.53
CA GLY A 180 10.78 19.27 -10.16
C GLY A 180 9.76 20.08 -9.39
N SER A 181 9.68 21.37 -9.72
CA SER A 181 8.87 22.35 -9.01
C SER A 181 8.21 23.32 -9.97
N PHE A 182 7.02 23.79 -9.61
CA PHE A 182 6.32 24.86 -10.31
C PHE A 182 5.91 25.93 -9.29
N GLY A 183 6.29 27.18 -9.54
CA GLY A 183 6.01 28.30 -8.65
C GLY A 183 5.44 29.53 -9.35
N LEU A 184 4.76 30.33 -8.55
CA LEU A 184 4.31 31.69 -8.88
C LEU A 184 4.86 32.65 -7.83
N GLY A 185 5.31 33.83 -8.27
CA GLY A 185 5.81 34.87 -7.40
C GLY A 185 5.36 36.26 -7.85
N TYR A 186 5.19 37.14 -6.88
CA TYR A 186 4.90 38.57 -7.09
C TYR A 186 5.90 39.41 -6.30
N ARG A 187 6.42 40.46 -6.93
CA ARG A 187 7.32 41.46 -6.34
C ARG A 187 6.80 42.87 -6.61
N GLN A 188 6.98 43.74 -5.63
CA GLN A 188 6.57 45.14 -5.67
C GLN A 188 7.65 46.01 -5.02
N MET A 189 8.24 46.92 -5.80
CA MET A 189 9.09 47.99 -5.26
C MET A 189 8.26 48.94 -4.39
N LEU A 190 8.88 49.47 -3.34
CA LEU A 190 8.27 50.46 -2.46
C LEU A 190 8.60 51.88 -2.96
N GLU A 191 7.56 52.68 -3.22
CA GLU A 191 7.68 54.03 -3.79
C GLU A 191 8.78 54.86 -3.09
N GLY A 192 9.73 55.38 -3.88
CA GLY A 192 10.84 56.20 -3.40
C GLY A 192 11.92 55.44 -2.60
N ARG A 193 12.04 54.12 -2.72
CA ARG A 193 13.03 53.30 -2.01
C ARG A 193 13.65 52.21 -2.89
N ASP A 194 14.96 51.99 -2.73
CA ASP A 194 15.68 50.82 -3.26
C ASP A 194 15.37 49.54 -2.44
N ILE A 195 14.07 49.24 -2.25
CA ILE A 195 13.54 48.11 -1.50
C ILE A 195 12.30 47.57 -2.21
N TYR A 196 12.23 46.25 -2.43
CA TYR A 196 11.00 45.56 -2.81
C TYR A 196 10.53 44.60 -1.72
N VAL A 197 9.23 44.35 -1.72
CA VAL A 197 8.59 43.23 -0.99
C VAL A 197 8.13 42.20 -2.00
N GLY A 198 8.20 40.92 -1.64
CA GLY A 198 7.81 39.82 -2.50
C GLY A 198 7.13 38.69 -1.74
N ALA A 199 6.23 37.99 -2.43
CA ALA A 199 5.56 36.78 -1.96
C ALA A 199 5.56 35.73 -3.06
N ASN A 200 5.70 34.46 -2.69
CA ASN A 200 5.71 33.34 -3.64
C ASN A 200 5.04 32.09 -3.07
N ALA A 201 4.61 31.20 -3.96
CA ALA A 201 4.10 29.87 -3.65
C ALA A 201 4.61 28.86 -4.69
N PHE A 202 5.04 27.70 -4.23
CA PHE A 202 5.58 26.61 -5.05
C PHE A 202 4.89 25.29 -4.72
N TYR A 203 4.63 24.51 -5.76
CA TYR A 203 4.33 23.08 -5.66
C TYR A 203 5.58 22.30 -6.05
N ASP A 204 6.03 21.42 -5.16
CA ASP A 204 7.22 20.61 -5.27
C ASP A 204 6.85 19.13 -5.38
N TYR A 205 7.49 18.41 -6.31
CA TYR A 205 7.35 16.97 -6.51
C TYR A 205 8.70 16.27 -6.46
N ARG A 206 8.77 15.17 -5.71
CA ARG A 206 9.93 14.28 -5.63
C ARG A 206 9.48 12.82 -5.68
N GLN A 207 9.97 12.09 -6.68
CA GLN A 207 10.00 10.62 -6.62
C GLN A 207 11.32 10.18 -5.99
N THR A 208 11.29 9.29 -5.00
CA THR A 208 12.49 8.79 -4.32
C THR A 208 13.04 7.50 -4.93
N GLY A 209 14.21 7.03 -4.47
CA GLY A 209 14.89 5.86 -5.03
C GLY A 209 14.13 4.54 -4.86
N ILE A 210 13.14 4.51 -3.96
CA ILE A 210 12.19 3.40 -3.76
C ILE A 210 10.84 3.62 -4.49
N GLY A 211 10.79 4.57 -5.44
CA GLY A 211 9.61 4.85 -6.27
C GLY A 211 8.50 5.62 -5.55
N THR A 212 8.70 6.04 -4.30
CA THR A 212 7.70 6.78 -3.52
C THR A 212 7.57 8.20 -4.05
N GLU A 213 6.34 8.62 -4.31
CA GLU A 213 5.99 9.96 -4.77
C GLU A 213 5.67 10.85 -3.56
N MET A 214 6.31 12.00 -3.47
CA MET A 214 6.19 12.95 -2.37
C MET A 214 5.84 14.34 -2.89
N HIS A 215 4.92 15.00 -2.20
CA HIS A 215 4.31 16.26 -2.59
C HIS A 215 4.43 17.29 -1.47
N GLN A 216 4.91 18.48 -1.81
CA GLN A 216 5.04 19.58 -0.86
C GLN A 216 4.51 20.88 -1.47
N LEU A 217 3.83 21.67 -0.65
CA LEU A 217 3.38 23.01 -0.95
C LEU A 217 4.20 23.97 -0.08
N SER A 218 4.96 24.86 -0.71
CA SER A 218 5.83 25.81 -0.02
C SER A 218 5.44 27.26 -0.31
N PHE A 219 5.59 28.13 0.67
CA PHE A 219 5.22 29.55 0.62
C PHE A 219 6.37 30.40 1.14
N GLY A 220 6.73 31.46 0.41
CA GLY A 220 7.84 32.33 0.76
C GLY A 220 7.46 33.81 0.80
N GLY A 221 8.07 34.56 1.71
CA GLY A 221 8.03 36.01 1.78
C GLY A 221 9.44 36.59 1.81
N GLU A 222 9.68 37.66 1.06
CA GLU A 222 10.98 38.35 1.02
C GLU A 222 10.87 39.87 1.09
N VAL A 223 11.87 40.49 1.72
CA VAL A 223 12.09 41.95 1.71
C VAL A 223 13.53 42.17 1.27
N VAL A 224 13.71 42.85 0.15
CA VAL A 224 14.98 42.87 -0.59
C VAL A 224 15.36 44.30 -0.92
N ALA A 225 16.47 44.76 -0.37
CA ALA A 225 17.10 46.02 -0.72
C ALA A 225 18.30 45.80 -1.67
N TYR A 226 18.94 46.88 -2.11
CA TYR A 226 20.21 46.75 -2.84
C TYR A 226 21.30 46.05 -1.99
N ASN A 227 21.54 46.51 -0.77
CA ASN A 227 22.67 46.08 0.07
C ASN A 227 22.34 45.04 1.15
N TRP A 228 21.07 44.74 1.41
CA TRP A 228 20.63 43.68 2.34
C TRP A 228 19.35 43.00 1.83
N ASP A 229 19.04 41.83 2.37
CA ASP A 229 17.76 41.16 2.16
C ASP A 229 17.39 40.27 3.35
N ALA A 230 16.10 39.97 3.50
CA ALA A 230 15.55 39.08 4.52
C ALA A 230 14.45 38.21 3.91
N ARG A 231 14.43 36.92 4.25
CA ARG A 231 13.48 35.92 3.74
C ARG A 231 12.97 34.99 4.83
N LEU A 232 11.75 34.51 4.63
CA LEU A 232 11.10 33.49 5.44
C LEU A 232 10.28 32.59 4.50
N ASN A 233 10.47 31.28 4.60
CA ASN A 233 9.69 30.29 3.86
C ASN A 233 9.08 29.27 4.82
N GLY A 234 7.90 28.76 4.48
CA GLY A 234 7.22 27.64 5.16
C GLY A 234 6.91 26.52 4.16
N TYR A 235 6.96 25.28 4.64
CA TYR A 235 6.88 24.05 3.84
C TYR A 235 5.85 23.11 4.46
N ILE A 236 4.80 22.78 3.72
CA ILE A 236 3.75 21.84 4.13
C ILE A 236 3.85 20.62 3.22
N SER A 237 4.32 19.49 3.75
CA SER A 237 4.33 18.23 3.00
C SER A 237 3.11 17.39 3.31
N ASP A 238 2.73 16.58 2.33
CA ASP A 238 1.81 15.45 2.45
C ASP A 238 2.07 14.51 3.67
N GLY A 239 3.32 14.42 4.14
CA GLY A 239 3.76 13.48 5.17
C GLY A 239 3.91 12.05 4.66
N THR A 240 3.92 11.85 3.33
CA THR A 240 4.02 10.54 2.69
C THR A 240 5.28 9.81 3.13
N SER A 241 5.12 8.53 3.48
CA SER A 241 6.20 7.62 3.86
C SER A 241 6.33 6.50 2.85
N GLY A 242 7.53 6.34 2.30
CA GLY A 242 7.92 5.23 1.43
C GLY A 242 8.60 4.13 2.23
N PHE A 243 8.33 2.86 1.91
CA PHE A 243 8.90 1.71 2.62
C PHE A 243 9.85 0.91 1.73
N TYR A 244 11.06 0.64 2.22
CA TYR A 244 11.90 -0.42 1.69
C TYR A 244 11.31 -1.79 2.06
N THR A 245 11.67 -2.84 1.31
CA THR A 245 11.20 -4.22 1.51
C THR A 245 11.35 -4.66 2.99
N PRO A 246 10.25 -4.81 3.74
CA PRO A 246 10.32 -5.02 5.17
C PRO A 246 10.61 -6.50 5.49
N ARG A 247 11.28 -6.74 6.62
CA ARG A 247 11.77 -8.07 7.01
C ARG A 247 11.11 -8.54 8.30
N ALA A 248 10.36 -9.64 8.20
CA ALA A 248 9.83 -10.36 9.35
C ALA A 248 10.87 -11.34 9.94
N PHE A 249 10.98 -11.42 11.27
CA PHE A 249 11.85 -12.39 11.96
C PHE A 249 11.42 -12.61 13.42
N LEU A 250 11.87 -13.72 14.00
CA LEU A 250 11.66 -14.04 15.41
C LEU A 250 12.86 -13.60 16.26
N GLU A 251 12.59 -12.97 17.40
CA GLU A 251 13.58 -12.61 18.40
C GLU A 251 13.04 -12.98 19.80
N GLY A 252 13.55 -14.10 20.34
CA GLY A 252 12.90 -14.79 21.46
C GLY A 252 11.47 -15.21 21.08
N ASN A 253 10.53 -15.00 22.00
CA ASN A 253 9.11 -15.34 21.81
C ASN A 253 8.30 -14.21 21.16
N ARG A 254 8.90 -13.41 20.27
CA ARG A 254 8.19 -12.34 19.54
C ARG A 254 8.54 -12.33 18.06
N LEU A 255 7.51 -12.10 17.25
CA LEU A 255 7.62 -11.76 15.84
C LEU A 255 7.73 -10.24 15.69
N TRP A 256 8.79 -9.79 15.01
CA TRP A 256 9.07 -8.38 14.74
C TRP A 256 9.07 -8.11 13.24
N LEU A 257 8.81 -6.86 12.88
CA LEU A 257 9.07 -6.31 11.56
C LEU A 257 10.21 -5.29 11.69
N ASP A 258 11.35 -5.56 11.05
CA ASP A 258 12.35 -4.54 10.77
C ASP A 258 11.96 -3.91 9.41
N THR A 259 11.80 -2.59 9.38
CA THR A 259 11.51 -1.83 8.16
C THR A 259 12.41 -0.60 8.11
N THR A 260 12.77 -0.20 6.89
CA THR A 260 13.39 1.11 6.63
C THR A 260 12.36 1.92 5.86
N PHE A 261 12.11 3.16 6.27
CA PHE A 261 11.20 4.04 5.56
C PHE A 261 11.81 5.43 5.36
N GLU A 262 11.34 6.12 4.32
CA GLU A 262 11.71 7.50 3.99
C GLU A 262 10.44 8.36 4.09
N GLN A 263 10.40 9.33 5.01
CA GLN A 263 9.24 10.22 5.20
C GLN A 263 9.56 11.66 4.74
N SER A 264 8.56 12.35 4.18
CA SER A 264 8.61 13.78 3.86
C SER A 264 8.32 14.68 5.07
N PHE A 265 9.09 15.77 5.22
CA PHE A 265 9.04 16.66 6.38
C PHE A 265 8.30 17.96 6.07
N SER A 266 7.60 18.50 7.07
CA SER A 266 7.08 19.88 7.05
C SER A 266 7.99 20.80 7.88
N GLY A 267 7.99 22.11 7.64
CA GLY A 267 8.94 22.99 8.33
C GLY A 267 8.95 24.45 7.88
N ALA A 268 10.02 25.16 8.23
CA ALA A 268 10.28 26.53 7.84
C ALA A 268 11.79 26.84 7.81
N ASP A 269 12.18 27.84 7.02
CA ASP A 269 13.53 28.41 7.05
C ASP A 269 13.48 29.95 6.98
N ALA A 270 14.47 30.60 7.59
CA ALA A 270 14.63 32.04 7.54
C ALA A 270 16.09 32.41 7.27
N GLU A 271 16.31 33.51 6.54
CA GLU A 271 17.64 33.93 6.10
C GLU A 271 17.74 35.46 5.99
N GLY A 272 18.85 36.03 6.46
CA GLY A 272 19.26 37.41 6.23
C GLY A 272 20.53 37.47 5.39
N GLY A 273 20.53 38.29 4.34
CA GLY A 273 21.63 38.52 3.40
C GLY A 273 22.19 39.94 3.48
N ALA A 274 23.49 40.08 3.21
CA ALA A 274 24.20 41.35 3.15
C ALA A 274 25.24 41.39 2.00
N LEU A 275 25.35 42.55 1.35
CA LEU A 275 26.41 42.86 0.38
C LEU A 275 27.71 43.21 1.14
N LEU A 276 28.76 42.43 0.93
CA LEU A 276 30.07 42.63 1.57
C LEU A 276 31.02 43.49 0.72
N LEU A 277 30.99 43.28 -0.61
CA LEU A 277 31.88 43.96 -1.56
C LEU A 277 31.19 44.10 -2.92
N THR A 278 31.44 45.19 -3.62
CA THR A 278 31.12 45.38 -5.04
C THR A 278 32.22 46.20 -5.70
N ASN A 279 32.31 46.19 -7.03
CA ASN A 279 33.21 47.08 -7.79
C ASN A 279 32.49 48.38 -8.20
N ASP A 280 33.24 49.41 -8.58
CA ASP A 280 32.68 50.75 -8.87
C ASP A 280 31.61 50.72 -9.99
N ILE A 281 31.79 49.85 -10.98
CA ILE A 281 30.86 49.61 -12.10
C ILE A 281 29.74 48.59 -11.78
N ARG A 282 29.70 48.05 -10.55
CA ARG A 282 28.69 47.13 -10.01
C ARG A 282 28.37 45.88 -10.86
N THR A 283 29.35 45.42 -11.64
CA THR A 283 29.30 44.14 -12.38
C THR A 283 29.73 42.94 -11.53
N PHE A 284 30.33 43.17 -10.36
CA PHE A 284 30.71 42.15 -9.39
C PHE A 284 30.09 42.43 -8.02
N GLU A 285 29.64 41.38 -7.33
CA GLU A 285 29.22 41.43 -5.92
C GLU A 285 29.75 40.22 -5.14
N LEU A 286 30.16 40.44 -3.90
CA LEU A 286 30.31 39.39 -2.89
C LEU A 286 29.20 39.58 -1.84
N ARG A 287 28.35 38.58 -1.66
CA ARG A 287 27.23 38.59 -0.70
C ARG A 287 27.39 37.44 0.30
N ALA A 288 27.05 37.69 1.55
CA ALA A 288 26.99 36.66 2.59
C ALA A 288 25.60 36.61 3.22
N TYR A 289 25.20 35.41 3.63
CA TYR A 289 23.88 35.09 4.16
C TYR A 289 24.04 34.26 5.43
N THR A 290 23.15 34.47 6.40
CA THR A 290 23.04 33.64 7.60
C THR A 290 21.57 33.43 7.96
N GLY A 291 21.24 32.28 8.52
CA GLY A 291 19.86 31.89 8.76
C GLY A 291 19.73 30.66 9.64
N ALA A 292 18.52 30.15 9.73
CA ALA A 292 18.21 28.90 10.43
C ALA A 292 17.06 28.17 9.72
N PHE A 293 16.97 26.87 9.95
CA PHE A 293 15.91 26.00 9.45
C PHE A 293 15.36 25.13 10.58
N TYR A 294 14.11 24.69 10.42
CA TYR A 294 13.43 23.75 11.30
C TYR A 294 12.49 22.89 10.47
N PHE A 295 12.70 21.58 10.46
CA PHE A 295 11.87 20.59 9.79
C PHE A 295 11.51 19.43 10.73
N GLU A 296 10.25 19.03 10.74
CA GLU A 296 9.70 17.99 11.62
C GLU A 296 9.04 16.87 10.78
N PRO A 297 9.25 15.58 11.13
CA PRO A 297 8.59 14.47 10.46
C PRO A 297 7.13 14.36 10.90
N ASN A 298 6.22 14.07 9.96
CA ASN A 298 4.81 13.77 10.25
C ASN A 298 4.63 12.32 10.79
N GLY A 299 5.49 11.87 11.71
CA GLY A 299 5.57 10.47 12.11
C GLY A 299 6.84 10.11 12.87
N LEU A 300 7.51 9.04 12.42
CA LEU A 300 8.74 8.53 13.04
C LEU A 300 9.96 9.19 12.40
N GLY A 301 10.88 9.71 13.24
CA GLY A 301 12.09 10.38 12.79
C GLY A 301 12.63 11.35 13.84
N ASN A 302 13.64 12.14 13.48
CA ASN A 302 14.21 13.18 14.34
C ASN A 302 14.05 14.55 13.67
N THR A 303 13.65 15.57 14.45
CA THR A 303 13.57 16.96 13.98
C THR A 303 14.93 17.44 13.43
N VAL A 304 14.92 17.94 12.19
CA VAL A 304 16.10 18.45 11.47
C VAL A 304 16.10 19.97 11.58
N ALA A 305 16.87 20.52 12.52
CA ALA A 305 16.88 21.96 12.80
C ALA A 305 18.25 22.48 13.22
N GLY A 306 18.60 23.68 12.74
CA GLY A 306 19.87 24.32 13.06
C GLY A 306 20.21 25.56 12.20
N PRO A 307 21.41 26.13 12.37
CA PRO A 307 21.87 27.30 11.61
C PRO A 307 22.35 26.94 10.20
N LYS A 308 22.24 27.93 9.29
CA LYS A 308 22.86 27.92 7.96
C LYS A 308 23.64 29.22 7.69
N GLY A 309 24.61 29.13 6.79
CA GLY A 309 25.32 30.30 6.26
C GLY A 309 25.87 30.06 4.86
N ARG A 310 25.80 31.05 3.97
CA ARG A 310 26.24 30.96 2.58
C ARG A 310 27.03 32.20 2.16
N LEU A 311 28.00 32.00 1.27
CA LEU A 311 28.77 33.05 0.60
C LEU A 311 28.58 32.91 -0.92
N GLU A 312 28.36 34.03 -1.62
CA GLU A 312 28.20 34.08 -3.08
C GLU A 312 29.05 35.18 -3.69
N ALA A 313 29.87 34.82 -4.68
CA ALA A 313 30.46 35.73 -5.63
C ALA A 313 29.61 35.75 -6.90
N ARG A 314 29.04 36.91 -7.25
CA ARG A 314 28.16 37.12 -8.40
C ARG A 314 28.85 38.02 -9.43
N MET A 315 28.81 37.62 -10.69
CA MET A 315 29.29 38.38 -11.85
C MET A 315 28.12 38.58 -12.82
N TYR A 316 27.86 39.83 -13.22
CA TYR A 316 26.74 40.20 -14.09
C TYR A 316 27.23 40.70 -15.47
N ASP A 317 26.34 40.66 -16.47
CA ASP A 317 26.56 41.16 -17.84
C ASP A 317 27.83 40.59 -18.48
N LEU A 318 27.96 39.25 -18.46
CA LEU A 318 29.12 38.53 -18.93
C LEU A 318 29.39 38.84 -20.42
N PRO A 319 30.58 39.34 -20.81
CA PRO A 319 30.82 39.84 -22.18
C PRO A 319 30.58 38.84 -23.32
N ALA A 320 30.62 37.53 -23.05
CA ALA A 320 30.35 36.48 -24.02
C ALA A 320 28.86 36.08 -24.15
N LEU A 321 28.00 36.54 -23.22
CA LEU A 321 26.59 36.14 -23.11
C LEU A 321 25.60 37.32 -23.10
N GLY A 322 26.07 38.55 -22.85
CA GLY A 322 25.30 39.80 -23.01
C GLY A 322 24.65 40.31 -21.71
N SER A 323 24.00 41.47 -21.81
CA SER A 323 23.23 42.11 -20.73
C SER A 323 22.25 41.14 -20.08
N GLY A 324 22.16 41.12 -18.75
CA GLY A 324 21.26 40.24 -18.00
C GLY A 324 21.75 38.79 -17.79
N SER A 325 22.86 38.39 -18.41
CA SER A 325 23.57 37.15 -18.05
C SER A 325 24.25 37.27 -16.68
N ARG A 326 24.45 36.14 -16.01
CA ARG A 326 25.02 36.07 -14.65
C ARG A 326 25.79 34.78 -14.42
N LEU A 327 26.94 34.87 -13.77
CA LEU A 327 27.65 33.73 -13.18
C LEU A 327 27.61 33.91 -11.65
N VAL A 328 27.27 32.85 -10.91
CA VAL A 328 27.37 32.82 -9.45
C VAL A 328 28.25 31.63 -9.06
N ALA A 329 29.28 31.88 -8.25
CA ALA A 329 30.01 30.85 -7.53
C ALA A 329 29.71 31.01 -6.03
N GLY A 330 29.39 29.94 -5.33
CA GLY A 330 29.03 30.02 -3.92
C GLY A 330 29.38 28.78 -3.12
N VAL A 331 29.35 28.94 -1.80
CA VAL A 331 29.51 27.86 -0.82
C VAL A 331 28.53 28.07 0.33
N GLU A 332 27.87 27.00 0.73
CA GLU A 332 26.91 26.95 1.83
C GLU A 332 27.36 25.93 2.87
N ALA A 333 27.11 26.27 4.15
CA ALA A 333 27.35 25.44 5.31
C ALA A 333 26.07 25.36 6.15
N THR A 334 25.73 24.18 6.64
CA THR A 334 24.66 23.98 7.62
C THR A 334 25.13 23.04 8.72
N TRP A 335 24.49 23.11 9.89
CA TRP A 335 24.72 22.15 10.97
C TRP A 335 23.39 21.79 11.64
N ASP A 336 23.17 20.52 11.91
CA ASP A 336 22.10 20.04 12.79
C ASP A 336 22.50 18.72 13.48
N ARG A 337 21.67 18.25 14.42
CA ARG A 337 21.94 17.06 15.24
C ARG A 337 21.73 15.71 14.53
N VAL A 338 21.20 15.71 13.31
CA VAL A 338 20.85 14.49 12.55
C VAL A 338 21.86 14.24 11.43
N ARG A 339 22.39 15.32 10.84
CA ARG A 339 23.27 15.31 9.66
C ARG A 339 24.67 15.88 9.92
N ASP A 340 24.97 16.31 11.14
CA ASP A 340 26.21 17.01 11.52
C ASP A 340 26.50 18.22 10.59
N THR A 341 27.77 18.57 10.37
CA THR A 341 28.16 19.73 9.56
C THR A 341 28.21 19.40 8.07
N GLN A 342 27.29 20.01 7.33
CA GLN A 342 27.14 19.88 5.88
C GLN A 342 27.87 21.02 5.14
N TRP A 343 28.41 20.73 3.96
CA TRP A 343 29.03 21.72 3.07
C TRP A 343 28.70 21.44 1.60
N THR A 344 28.25 22.47 0.89
CA THR A 344 27.85 22.40 -0.53
C THR A 344 28.45 23.57 -1.31
N GLY A 345 29.21 23.27 -2.36
CA GLY A 345 29.62 24.24 -3.38
C GLY A 345 28.57 24.36 -4.48
N MET A 346 28.42 25.56 -5.04
CA MET A 346 27.46 25.88 -6.10
C MET A 346 28.12 26.67 -7.24
N ALA A 347 27.80 26.32 -8.48
CA ALA A 347 28.06 27.13 -9.66
C ALA A 347 26.78 27.31 -10.48
N GLN A 348 26.30 28.54 -10.66
CA GLN A 348 25.12 28.88 -11.48
C GLN A 348 25.53 29.73 -12.68
N LEU A 349 25.03 29.38 -13.88
CA LEU A 349 25.09 30.21 -15.08
C LEU A 349 23.68 30.59 -15.54
N ARG A 350 23.42 31.88 -15.71
CA ARG A 350 22.20 32.48 -16.28
C ARG A 350 22.40 32.88 -17.73
N ILE A 351 21.45 32.53 -18.58
CA ILE A 351 21.36 32.96 -19.97
C ILE A 351 19.99 33.64 -20.18
N PRO A 352 19.93 34.94 -20.52
CA PRO A 352 18.69 35.61 -20.86
C PRO A 352 18.17 35.13 -22.23
N LEU A 353 16.84 35.09 -22.38
CA LEU A 353 16.15 34.59 -23.57
C LEU A 353 15.55 35.72 -24.41
N GLY A 354 15.12 36.81 -23.75
CA GLY A 354 15.03 38.13 -24.36
C GLY A 354 16.38 38.86 -24.31
N GLY A 355 16.47 40.00 -25.00
CA GLY A 355 17.73 40.75 -25.13
C GLY A 355 18.72 40.16 -26.16
N GLY A 356 19.36 41.06 -26.92
CA GLY A 356 20.61 40.78 -27.62
C GLY A 356 21.82 41.11 -26.73
N ALA A 357 23.03 41.07 -27.29
CA ALA A 357 24.20 41.65 -26.61
C ALA A 357 24.03 43.16 -26.35
N ASP A 358 23.19 43.82 -27.15
CA ASP A 358 22.88 45.25 -27.12
C ASP A 358 21.60 45.60 -26.32
N GLY A 359 21.11 44.68 -25.48
CA GLY A 359 19.94 44.93 -24.61
C GLY A 359 20.26 45.95 -23.50
N PRO A 360 19.29 46.79 -23.09
CA PRO A 360 19.51 47.79 -22.05
C PRO A 360 19.87 47.12 -20.71
N THR A 361 20.94 47.58 -20.08
CA THR A 361 21.36 47.08 -18.78
C THR A 361 20.44 47.63 -17.68
N LEU A 362 19.72 46.74 -16.98
CA LEU A 362 19.02 47.09 -15.75
C LEU A 362 19.98 47.69 -14.73
N ASP A 363 19.49 48.60 -13.89
CA ASP A 363 20.28 49.15 -12.78
C ASP A 363 20.53 48.08 -11.69
N PRO A 364 21.47 48.31 -10.76
CA PRO A 364 21.86 47.34 -9.73
C PRO A 364 20.73 46.88 -8.80
N PHE A 365 19.70 47.70 -8.59
CA PHE A 365 18.55 47.35 -7.77
C PHE A 365 17.46 46.65 -8.61
N SER A 366 17.11 47.15 -9.80
CA SER A 366 16.13 46.47 -10.68
C SER A 366 16.56 45.05 -11.07
N ARG A 367 17.87 44.77 -11.20
CA ARG A 367 18.39 43.40 -11.37
C ARG A 367 17.91 42.43 -10.28
N ARG A 368 17.66 42.90 -9.07
CA ARG A 368 17.21 42.07 -7.95
C ARG A 368 15.76 41.62 -8.09
N MET A 369 14.94 42.28 -8.92
CA MET A 369 13.61 41.77 -9.30
C MET A 369 13.71 40.46 -10.10
N LEU A 370 14.89 40.16 -10.68
CA LEU A 370 15.22 38.89 -11.34
C LEU A 370 16.06 37.94 -10.46
N ASP A 371 16.30 38.21 -9.17
CA ASP A 371 16.89 37.19 -8.29
C ASP A 371 15.96 35.96 -8.24
N ARG A 372 16.51 34.75 -8.23
CA ARG A 372 15.69 33.54 -8.01
C ARG A 372 15.03 33.58 -6.64
N VAL A 373 13.91 32.90 -6.46
CA VAL A 373 13.37 32.66 -5.11
C VAL A 373 14.38 31.82 -4.33
N VAL A 374 14.76 32.29 -3.14
CA VAL A 374 15.68 31.58 -2.24
C VAL A 374 14.87 30.85 -1.17
N ARG A 375 14.78 29.53 -1.36
CA ARG A 375 14.05 28.55 -0.55
C ARG A 375 14.82 27.23 -0.56
N GLU A 376 14.44 26.33 0.33
CA GLU A 376 14.73 24.90 0.15
C GLU A 376 13.95 24.39 -1.08
N ARG A 377 14.62 23.59 -1.91
CA ARG A 377 14.14 23.13 -3.24
C ARG A 377 14.03 21.62 -3.35
N GLN A 378 14.57 20.89 -2.38
CA GLN A 378 14.33 19.45 -2.26
C GLN A 378 13.41 19.23 -1.07
N ILE A 379 12.36 18.43 -1.26
CA ILE A 379 11.53 17.97 -0.14
C ILE A 379 12.47 17.29 0.87
N VAL A 380 12.57 17.84 2.07
CA VAL A 380 13.42 17.31 3.14
C VAL A 380 12.87 15.95 3.55
N THR A 381 13.73 14.94 3.49
CA THR A 381 13.40 13.57 3.91
C THR A 381 14.45 13.03 4.88
N GLN A 382 14.05 12.06 5.69
CA GLN A 382 14.95 11.24 6.49
C GLN A 382 14.66 9.77 6.22
N GLU A 383 15.72 9.00 5.98
CA GLU A 383 15.65 7.54 6.04
C GLU A 383 15.78 7.08 7.50
N VAL A 384 14.83 6.27 7.96
CA VAL A 384 14.73 5.81 9.35
C VAL A 384 14.59 4.29 9.35
N ASN A 385 15.50 3.62 10.05
CA ASN A 385 15.42 2.20 10.34
C ASN A 385 14.61 2.00 11.62
N HIS A 386 13.54 1.20 11.55
CA HIS A 386 12.57 1.01 12.63
C HIS A 386 12.28 -0.48 12.86
N ARG A 387 11.98 -0.81 14.12
CA ARG A 387 11.59 -2.15 14.57
C ARG A 387 10.29 -2.06 15.34
N GLU A 388 9.26 -2.78 14.89
CA GLU A 388 7.94 -2.76 15.51
C GLU A 388 7.32 -4.15 15.72
N PRO A 389 6.49 -4.32 16.76
CA PRO A 389 5.67 -5.51 16.92
C PRO A 389 4.53 -5.51 15.89
N VAL A 390 4.01 -6.70 15.58
CA VAL A 390 3.15 -6.92 14.41
C VAL A 390 1.77 -7.44 14.77
N ALA A 391 0.83 -7.29 13.85
CA ALA A 391 -0.49 -7.93 13.89
C ALA A 391 -0.62 -8.96 12.75
N ASN A 392 -1.45 -9.98 12.95
CA ASN A 392 -1.90 -10.85 11.88
C ASN A 392 -2.76 -10.02 10.91
N LYS A 393 -2.37 -9.89 9.63
CA LYS A 393 -3.09 -9.05 8.66
C LYS A 393 -4.47 -9.62 8.30
N ILE A 394 -4.71 -10.91 8.52
CA ILE A 394 -5.97 -11.60 8.23
C ILE A 394 -7.08 -11.14 9.21
N THR A 395 -6.75 -11.04 10.50
CA THR A 395 -7.73 -10.77 11.57
C THR A 395 -7.55 -9.39 12.22
N GLY A 396 -6.43 -8.70 11.98
CA GLY A 396 -6.06 -7.45 12.64
C GLY A 396 -5.56 -7.61 14.09
N VAL A 397 -5.48 -8.84 14.62
CA VAL A 397 -5.10 -9.10 16.01
C VAL A 397 -3.57 -8.96 16.19
N PRO A 398 -3.08 -8.13 17.15
CA PRO A 398 -1.66 -8.04 17.49
C PRO A 398 -1.08 -9.38 17.94
N ILE A 399 0.10 -9.78 17.42
CA ILE A 399 0.79 -11.01 17.80
C ILE A 399 1.67 -10.72 19.02
N VAL A 400 1.17 -10.99 20.22
CA VAL A 400 1.84 -10.59 21.49
C VAL A 400 2.92 -11.57 21.95
N ASN A 401 2.84 -12.81 21.47
CA ASN A 401 3.68 -13.95 21.84
C ASN A 401 3.85 -14.87 20.61
N THR A 402 4.99 -15.54 20.49
CA THR A 402 5.24 -16.51 19.41
C THR A 402 5.99 -17.72 19.93
N VAL A 403 5.47 -18.91 19.63
CA VAL A 403 5.99 -20.20 20.11
C VAL A 403 6.18 -21.16 18.93
N VAL A 404 7.38 -21.72 18.77
CA VAL A 404 7.61 -22.87 17.88
C VAL A 404 7.38 -24.13 18.70
N ALA A 405 6.26 -24.80 18.44
CA ALA A 405 5.75 -25.90 19.26
C ALA A 405 6.27 -27.25 18.73
N ASN A 406 6.62 -28.15 19.66
CA ASN A 406 7.33 -29.38 19.32
C ASN A 406 6.44 -30.63 19.36
N PRO A 407 6.77 -31.70 18.61
CA PRO A 407 6.21 -33.02 18.80
C PRO A 407 6.26 -33.47 20.27
N GLY A 408 5.10 -33.85 20.82
CA GLY A 408 4.96 -34.28 22.21
C GLY A 408 4.59 -33.16 23.21
N THR A 409 4.94 -31.89 22.94
CA THR A 409 4.56 -30.75 23.80
C THR A 409 3.43 -29.89 23.21
N PHE A 410 3.13 -30.01 21.92
CA PHE A 410 2.21 -29.16 21.16
C PHE A 410 0.97 -28.62 21.91
N ALA A 411 0.16 -29.48 22.53
CA ALA A 411 -1.06 -29.02 23.23
C ALA A 411 -0.77 -28.18 24.49
N ALA A 412 0.34 -28.44 25.18
CA ALA A 412 0.82 -27.60 26.28
C ALA A 412 1.45 -26.30 25.76
N ASP A 413 2.19 -26.36 24.64
CA ASP A 413 2.78 -25.18 23.98
C ASP A 413 1.69 -24.20 23.52
N VAL A 414 0.61 -24.69 22.89
CA VAL A 414 -0.58 -23.90 22.50
C VAL A 414 -1.24 -23.25 23.72
N ASN A 415 -1.34 -23.99 24.82
CA ASN A 415 -1.97 -23.49 26.05
C ASN A 415 -1.12 -22.39 26.72
N ALA A 416 0.19 -22.64 26.86
CA ALA A 416 1.16 -21.69 27.41
C ALA A 416 1.38 -20.46 26.51
N ALA A 417 1.13 -20.56 25.20
CA ALA A 417 1.21 -19.43 24.28
C ALA A 417 0.10 -18.39 24.52
N GLY A 418 -1.11 -18.85 24.86
CA GLY A 418 -2.22 -18.02 25.32
C GLY A 418 -2.92 -17.17 24.25
N PHE A 419 -3.65 -16.15 24.72
CA PHE A 419 -4.40 -15.20 23.87
C PHE A 419 -3.49 -14.46 22.89
N HIS A 420 -4.01 -14.19 21.69
CA HIS A 420 -3.36 -13.35 20.68
C HIS A 420 -1.93 -13.82 20.29
N SER A 421 -1.63 -15.12 20.41
CA SER A 421 -0.31 -15.68 20.09
C SER A 421 -0.23 -16.29 18.70
N LEU A 422 0.97 -16.36 18.14
CA LEU A 422 1.30 -17.20 16.99
C LEU A 422 1.94 -18.50 17.47
N VAL A 423 1.36 -19.65 17.14
CA VAL A 423 1.95 -20.98 17.42
C VAL A 423 2.31 -21.65 16.11
N ILE A 424 3.57 -22.03 15.99
CA ILE A 424 4.14 -22.64 14.79
C ILE A 424 4.30 -24.14 15.04
N ALA A 425 3.45 -24.93 14.40
CA ALA A 425 3.45 -26.39 14.45
C ALA A 425 4.41 -26.96 13.39
N ASN A 426 5.26 -27.91 13.78
CA ASN A 426 6.27 -28.50 12.88
C ASN A 426 6.45 -30.00 13.13
N GLY A 427 6.63 -30.77 12.06
CA GLY A 427 6.83 -32.22 12.10
C GLY A 427 5.54 -33.03 12.36
N ALA A 428 5.71 -34.28 12.79
CA ALA A 428 4.60 -35.17 13.13
C ALA A 428 4.21 -35.00 14.60
N ILE A 429 2.98 -34.58 14.86
CA ILE A 429 2.44 -34.25 16.17
C ILE A 429 1.29 -35.23 16.48
N THR A 430 1.34 -35.84 17.66
CA THR A 430 0.26 -36.70 18.18
C THR A 430 -0.45 -36.01 19.33
N THR A 431 -1.78 -36.05 19.32
CA THR A 431 -2.64 -35.47 20.35
C THR A 431 -3.53 -36.57 20.95
N THR A 432 -3.69 -36.59 22.28
CA THR A 432 -4.50 -37.56 23.03
C THR A 432 -5.88 -37.03 23.43
N GLY A 433 -6.08 -35.73 23.20
CA GLY A 433 -7.33 -35.02 23.37
C GLY A 433 -7.28 -33.73 22.57
N GLU A 434 -8.42 -33.04 22.56
CA GLU A 434 -8.66 -31.83 21.76
C GLU A 434 -7.69 -30.68 22.06
N VAL A 435 -7.20 -30.03 21.00
CA VAL A 435 -6.43 -28.78 21.09
C VAL A 435 -7.40 -27.60 21.06
N ALA A 436 -7.77 -27.11 22.24
CA ALA A 436 -8.52 -25.87 22.41
C ALA A 436 -7.60 -24.66 22.24
N LEU A 437 -8.02 -23.69 21.42
CA LEU A 437 -7.32 -22.42 21.21
C LEU A 437 -7.78 -21.35 22.19
N PHE A 438 -7.02 -20.25 22.27
CA PHE A 438 -7.46 -19.00 22.86
C PHE A 438 -7.94 -18.00 21.79
N ARG A 439 -8.76 -17.03 22.20
CA ARG A 439 -9.25 -15.95 21.31
C ARG A 439 -8.07 -15.24 20.63
N GLY A 440 -8.21 -14.96 19.33
CA GLY A 440 -7.21 -14.28 18.51
C GLY A 440 -5.91 -15.06 18.25
N GLN A 441 -5.84 -16.33 18.66
CA GLN A 441 -4.67 -17.18 18.46
C GLN A 441 -4.56 -17.65 17.00
N THR A 442 -3.34 -17.67 16.46
CA THR A 442 -3.01 -18.17 15.12
C THR A 442 -2.19 -19.45 15.27
N ILE A 443 -2.68 -20.57 14.73
CA ILE A 443 -1.92 -21.82 14.60
C ILE A 443 -1.51 -21.97 13.14
N MET A 444 -0.21 -22.09 12.91
CA MET A 444 0.40 -22.11 11.58
C MET A 444 1.33 -23.32 11.43
N GLY A 445 1.29 -24.02 10.30
CA GLY A 445 2.30 -25.01 9.97
C GLY A 445 3.63 -24.40 9.50
N GLY A 446 4.76 -25.05 9.82
CA GLY A 446 6.08 -24.69 9.29
C GLY A 446 6.10 -24.62 7.76
N GLY A 447 6.88 -23.69 7.20
CA GLY A 447 6.92 -23.42 5.77
C GLY A 447 5.74 -22.60 5.21
N SER A 448 4.64 -22.47 5.96
CA SER A 448 3.53 -21.58 5.59
C SER A 448 3.92 -20.11 5.75
N THR A 449 3.26 -19.21 5.02
CA THR A 449 3.52 -17.77 5.09
C THR A 449 2.29 -16.99 5.58
N LEU A 450 2.50 -16.19 6.64
CA LEU A 450 1.50 -15.30 7.23
C LEU A 450 1.70 -13.87 6.69
N PRO A 451 0.66 -13.24 6.10
CA PRO A 451 0.69 -11.80 5.91
C PRO A 451 0.53 -11.10 7.26
N ILE A 452 1.40 -10.13 7.53
CA ILE A 452 1.46 -9.39 8.79
C ILE A 452 1.48 -7.88 8.53
N VAL A 453 1.19 -7.10 9.57
CA VAL A 453 1.21 -5.64 9.51
C VAL A 453 1.90 -5.05 10.74
N GLY A 454 2.77 -4.07 10.54
CA GLY A 454 3.38 -3.30 11.62
C GLY A 454 2.33 -2.52 12.40
N THR A 455 2.34 -2.64 13.73
CA THR A 455 1.30 -2.03 14.60
C THR A 455 1.44 -0.52 14.79
N GLN A 456 2.55 0.07 14.35
CA GLN A 456 2.86 1.50 14.50
C GLN A 456 2.87 2.22 13.15
N THR A 457 3.48 1.62 12.11
CA THR A 457 3.57 2.23 10.78
C THR A 457 2.47 1.81 9.81
N GLY A 458 1.79 0.69 10.07
CA GLY A 458 0.90 0.05 9.09
C GLY A 458 1.62 -0.68 7.94
N THR A 459 2.95 -0.80 7.97
CA THR A 459 3.75 -1.49 6.94
C THR A 459 3.30 -2.94 6.81
N MET A 460 2.97 -3.38 5.59
CA MET A 460 2.62 -4.78 5.33
C MET A 460 3.89 -5.60 5.04
N GLY A 461 4.00 -6.77 5.66
CA GLY A 461 5.09 -7.70 5.46
C GLY A 461 4.60 -9.16 5.37
N MET A 462 5.52 -10.07 5.05
CA MET A 462 5.25 -11.50 5.00
C MET A 462 6.20 -12.23 5.95
N PHE A 463 5.67 -13.11 6.79
CA PHE A 463 6.45 -14.00 7.67
C PHE A 463 6.27 -15.45 7.23
N THR A 464 7.34 -16.09 6.76
CA THR A 464 7.35 -17.53 6.51
C THR A 464 7.83 -18.27 7.76
N ALA A 465 7.01 -19.19 8.25
CA ALA A 465 7.31 -19.97 9.44
C ALA A 465 8.48 -20.96 9.20
N PRO A 466 9.40 -21.14 10.16
CA PRO A 466 10.44 -22.16 10.05
C PRO A 466 9.85 -23.58 10.15
N GLY A 467 10.51 -24.54 9.50
CA GLY A 467 10.09 -25.95 9.48
C GLY A 467 9.33 -26.33 8.20
N MET A 468 8.52 -27.38 8.30
CA MET A 468 7.72 -27.93 7.20
C MET A 468 6.26 -28.16 7.65
N ARG A 469 5.35 -28.30 6.68
CA ARG A 469 3.91 -28.51 6.91
C ARG A 469 3.71 -29.73 7.85
N PRO A 470 3.10 -29.56 9.03
CA PRO A 470 3.01 -30.59 10.04
C PRO A 470 1.81 -31.52 9.79
N THR A 471 1.89 -32.73 10.33
CA THR A 471 0.74 -33.63 10.45
C THR A 471 0.34 -33.74 11.92
N ILE A 472 -0.91 -33.40 12.23
CA ILE A 472 -1.46 -33.37 13.58
C ILE A 472 -2.53 -34.47 13.69
N THR A 473 -2.17 -35.57 14.34
CA THR A 473 -3.01 -36.77 14.46
C THR A 473 -3.63 -36.84 15.85
N SER A 474 -4.95 -36.99 15.94
CA SER A 474 -5.63 -37.36 17.19
C SER A 474 -5.72 -38.88 17.34
N THR A 475 -5.30 -39.41 18.49
CA THR A 475 -5.53 -40.81 18.88
C THR A 475 -6.89 -41.02 19.54
N ASN A 476 -7.66 -39.95 19.75
CA ASN A 476 -8.96 -39.98 20.44
C ASN A 476 -10.10 -39.70 19.46
N ALA A 477 -10.66 -40.77 18.89
CA ALA A 477 -11.77 -40.72 17.92
C ALA A 477 -13.10 -40.20 18.49
N ALA A 478 -13.19 -39.90 19.81
CA ALA A 478 -14.37 -39.30 20.42
C ALA A 478 -14.30 -37.76 20.51
N GLN A 479 -13.12 -37.15 20.36
CA GLN A 479 -12.90 -35.71 20.49
C GLN A 479 -12.43 -35.07 19.18
N ALA A 480 -12.71 -33.78 19.01
CA ALA A 480 -12.18 -33.01 17.89
C ALA A 480 -10.64 -32.91 17.96
N VAL A 481 -9.95 -32.73 16.83
CA VAL A 481 -8.51 -32.41 16.86
C VAL A 481 -8.31 -30.96 17.32
N PHE A 482 -9.10 -30.02 16.77
CA PHE A 482 -9.07 -28.61 17.14
C PHE A 482 -10.46 -28.07 17.54
N ARG A 483 -10.49 -27.28 18.62
CA ARG A 483 -11.62 -26.40 18.97
C ARG A 483 -11.15 -24.93 18.96
N PRO A 484 -11.37 -24.20 17.86
CA PRO A 484 -10.99 -22.79 17.75
C PRO A 484 -11.93 -21.86 18.54
N GLU A 485 -11.43 -20.67 18.86
CA GLU A 485 -12.12 -19.56 19.51
C GLU A 485 -12.30 -18.37 18.55
N THR A 486 -13.06 -17.36 18.94
CA THR A 486 -13.29 -16.14 18.14
C THR A 486 -11.97 -15.44 17.73
N ASP A 487 -11.97 -14.79 16.56
CA ASP A 487 -10.82 -14.10 15.94
C ASP A 487 -9.59 -15.00 15.63
N THR A 488 -9.73 -16.33 15.64
CA THR A 488 -8.60 -17.28 15.41
C THR A 488 -8.34 -17.61 13.94
N VAL A 489 -7.11 -18.10 13.68
CA VAL A 489 -6.70 -18.65 12.39
C VAL A 489 -6.07 -20.03 12.58
N LEU A 490 -6.54 -21.03 11.82
CA LEU A 490 -5.84 -22.31 11.62
C LEU A 490 -5.35 -22.34 10.17
N MET A 491 -4.04 -22.49 9.93
CA MET A 491 -3.54 -22.57 8.56
C MET A 491 -2.30 -23.44 8.30
N GLY A 492 -2.29 -24.07 7.13
CA GLY A 492 -1.16 -24.87 6.63
C GLY A 492 -0.94 -26.16 7.41
N LEU A 493 -1.99 -26.95 7.65
CA LEU A 493 -1.94 -28.13 8.52
C LEU A 493 -2.49 -29.37 7.81
N ASP A 494 -1.80 -30.51 7.92
CA ASP A 494 -2.41 -31.82 7.75
C ASP A 494 -3.00 -32.27 9.10
N ILE A 495 -4.28 -32.66 9.11
CA ILE A 495 -5.08 -32.99 10.30
C ILE A 495 -5.67 -34.38 10.10
N ALA A 496 -5.45 -35.28 11.07
CA ALA A 496 -5.84 -36.69 10.96
C ALA A 496 -6.64 -37.18 12.17
N GLY A 497 -7.77 -37.85 11.90
CA GLY A 497 -8.61 -38.49 12.90
C GLY A 497 -9.52 -37.53 13.67
N GLY A 498 -9.70 -37.82 14.97
CA GLY A 498 -10.70 -37.20 15.84
C GLY A 498 -12.14 -37.64 15.50
N SER A 499 -13.11 -37.22 16.33
CA SER A 499 -14.53 -37.22 15.93
C SER A 499 -14.80 -36.12 14.91
N TYR A 500 -14.08 -34.99 15.02
CA TYR A 500 -14.07 -33.89 14.07
C TYR A 500 -12.64 -33.43 13.81
N GLY A 501 -12.33 -32.95 12.60
CA GLY A 501 -11.05 -32.29 12.32
C GLY A 501 -10.96 -30.93 13.00
N VAL A 502 -11.97 -30.09 12.75
CA VAL A 502 -12.15 -28.78 13.40
C VAL A 502 -13.60 -28.64 13.87
N ASP A 503 -13.81 -28.23 15.12
CA ASP A 503 -15.14 -28.21 15.75
C ASP A 503 -15.46 -26.86 16.44
N VAL A 504 -16.35 -26.09 15.81
CA VAL A 504 -16.65 -24.71 16.17
C VAL A 504 -18.01 -24.59 16.84
N HIS A 505 -18.06 -23.96 18.01
CA HIS A 505 -19.30 -23.72 18.75
C HIS A 505 -19.42 -22.26 19.21
N THR A 506 -20.38 -21.52 18.65
CA THR A 506 -20.76 -20.15 19.08
C THR A 506 -19.63 -19.12 18.93
N GLN A 507 -18.78 -19.28 17.90
CA GLN A 507 -17.63 -18.42 17.63
C GLN A 507 -17.81 -17.59 16.35
N ARG A 508 -16.99 -16.53 16.22
CA ARG A 508 -17.06 -15.62 15.07
C ARG A 508 -15.70 -15.16 14.55
N ASP A 509 -15.70 -14.65 13.32
CA ASP A 509 -14.58 -13.94 12.69
C ASP A 509 -13.30 -14.81 12.59
N MET A 510 -13.46 -16.05 12.13
CA MET A 510 -12.38 -17.05 12.10
C MET A 510 -12.00 -17.47 10.68
N HIS A 511 -10.77 -18.00 10.54
CA HIS A 511 -10.22 -18.40 9.25
C HIS A 511 -9.59 -19.81 9.31
N LEU A 512 -10.08 -20.71 8.47
CA LEU A 512 -9.58 -22.07 8.26
C LEU A 512 -9.01 -22.11 6.83
N LEU A 513 -7.68 -22.11 6.69
CA LEU A 513 -6.99 -21.82 5.41
C LEU A 513 -5.92 -22.87 5.10
N ASP A 514 -5.86 -23.44 3.90
CA ASP A 514 -4.84 -24.45 3.55
C ASP A 514 -4.78 -25.61 4.58
N LEU A 515 -5.92 -26.28 4.77
CA LEU A 515 -6.04 -27.42 5.67
C LEU A 515 -6.31 -28.71 4.87
N ASN A 516 -5.63 -29.79 5.24
CA ASN A 516 -5.93 -31.14 4.76
C ASN A 516 -6.50 -31.97 5.92
N ILE A 517 -7.81 -32.15 5.98
CA ILE A 517 -8.48 -32.92 7.03
C ILE A 517 -8.75 -34.34 6.50
N SER A 518 -8.44 -35.36 7.30
CA SER A 518 -8.54 -36.76 6.88
C SER A 518 -9.04 -37.70 7.99
N GLY A 519 -9.95 -38.61 7.64
CA GLY A 519 -10.33 -39.74 8.51
C GLY A 519 -11.07 -39.38 9.81
N SER A 520 -11.71 -38.21 9.89
CA SER A 520 -12.50 -37.83 11.07
C SER A 520 -13.78 -38.67 11.18
N GLY A 521 -14.07 -39.17 12.38
CA GLY A 521 -15.12 -40.17 12.63
C GLY A 521 -16.57 -39.68 12.43
N ILE A 522 -16.80 -38.37 12.43
CA ILE A 522 -18.11 -37.74 12.20
C ILE A 522 -17.97 -36.70 11.07
N ASP A 523 -17.82 -35.42 11.37
CA ASP A 523 -17.76 -34.35 10.36
C ASP A 523 -16.34 -33.81 10.24
N GLY A 524 -15.81 -33.59 9.03
CA GLY A 524 -14.45 -33.07 8.84
C GLY A 524 -14.27 -31.67 9.42
N ILE A 525 -15.17 -30.75 9.09
CA ILE A 525 -15.36 -29.47 9.79
C ILE A 525 -16.80 -29.39 10.28
N ARG A 526 -16.98 -29.05 11.55
CA ARG A 526 -18.29 -28.75 12.14
C ARG A 526 -18.34 -27.30 12.62
N VAL A 527 -19.44 -26.61 12.30
CA VAL A 527 -19.75 -25.27 12.79
C VAL A 527 -21.15 -25.25 13.36
N GLN A 528 -21.30 -24.79 14.60
CA GLN A 528 -22.58 -24.61 15.27
C GLN A 528 -22.67 -23.20 15.86
N ASN A 529 -23.75 -22.47 15.57
CA ASN A 529 -23.99 -21.09 16.02
C ASN A 529 -22.88 -20.10 15.58
N GLY A 530 -22.21 -20.36 14.46
CA GLY A 530 -21.03 -19.59 14.02
C GLY A 530 -21.35 -18.39 13.12
N GLN A 531 -20.52 -17.35 13.18
CA GLN A 531 -20.68 -16.14 12.33
C GLN A 531 -19.39 -15.73 11.61
N ARG A 532 -19.47 -15.34 10.33
CA ARG A 532 -18.31 -14.82 9.55
C ARG A 532 -17.07 -15.72 9.64
N ILE A 533 -17.26 -17.01 9.36
CA ILE A 533 -16.19 -18.00 9.31
C ILE A 533 -15.82 -18.26 7.85
N ASN A 534 -14.53 -18.20 7.56
CA ASN A 534 -13.97 -18.39 6.23
C ASN A 534 -13.28 -19.76 6.18
N ILE A 535 -13.73 -20.64 5.29
CA ILE A 535 -13.07 -21.92 4.98
C ILE A 535 -12.50 -21.80 3.57
N ARG A 536 -11.16 -21.80 3.41
CA ARG A 536 -10.49 -21.63 2.11
C ARG A 536 -9.39 -22.62 1.83
N ASN A 537 -9.18 -22.95 0.55
CA ASN A 537 -8.09 -23.81 0.07
C ASN A 537 -8.01 -25.14 0.84
N THR A 538 -9.16 -25.70 1.24
CA THR A 538 -9.24 -26.78 2.22
C THR A 538 -9.70 -28.09 1.59
N THR A 539 -8.96 -29.17 1.83
CA THR A 539 -9.37 -30.53 1.46
C THR A 539 -9.90 -31.26 2.69
N VAL A 540 -11.04 -31.93 2.56
CA VAL A 540 -11.55 -32.91 3.54
C VAL A 540 -11.69 -34.25 2.84
N SER A 541 -11.19 -35.33 3.45
CA SER A 541 -11.30 -36.68 2.90
C SER A 541 -11.67 -37.75 3.93
N GLY A 542 -12.51 -38.71 3.52
CA GLY A 542 -12.79 -39.91 4.32
C GLY A 542 -13.52 -39.65 5.64
N ALA A 543 -14.39 -38.64 5.70
CA ALA A 543 -15.16 -38.34 6.91
C ALA A 543 -16.32 -39.35 7.12
N GLY A 544 -16.53 -39.77 8.36
CA GLY A 544 -17.50 -40.81 8.74
C GLY A 544 -18.98 -40.41 8.62
N VAL A 545 -19.26 -39.11 8.53
CA VAL A 545 -20.58 -38.53 8.26
C VAL A 545 -20.45 -37.42 7.21
N ARG A 546 -20.11 -36.16 7.56
CA ARG A 546 -20.03 -35.05 6.57
C ARG A 546 -18.63 -34.54 6.27
N GLY A 547 -18.45 -33.94 5.09
CA GLY A 547 -17.25 -33.17 4.79
C GLY A 547 -17.22 -31.87 5.60
N ILE A 548 -18.27 -31.06 5.44
CA ILE A 548 -18.51 -29.84 6.22
C ILE A 548 -19.97 -29.84 6.70
N TYR A 549 -20.18 -29.56 7.99
CA TYR A 549 -21.52 -29.33 8.57
C TYR A 549 -21.61 -27.94 9.19
N LEU A 550 -22.51 -27.10 8.65
CA LEU A 550 -22.76 -25.73 9.12
C LEU A 550 -24.17 -25.62 9.71
N ARG A 551 -24.30 -25.30 11.00
CA ARG A 551 -25.57 -25.25 11.72
C ARG A 551 -25.78 -23.90 12.41
N ASN A 552 -27.00 -23.35 12.32
CA ASN A 552 -27.41 -22.09 12.96
C ASN A 552 -26.46 -20.92 12.64
N MET A 553 -26.07 -20.77 11.37
CA MET A 553 -24.93 -19.91 10.97
C MET A 553 -25.35 -18.58 10.30
N ASP A 554 -24.43 -17.63 10.26
CA ASP A 554 -24.57 -16.39 9.46
C ASP A 554 -23.25 -15.95 8.80
N GLY A 555 -23.28 -15.63 7.51
CA GLY A 555 -22.12 -15.04 6.80
C GLY A 555 -20.97 -16.02 6.57
N MET A 556 -21.25 -17.28 6.26
CA MET A 556 -20.23 -18.31 6.02
C MET A 556 -19.66 -18.20 4.60
N VAL A 557 -18.33 -18.39 4.46
CA VAL A 557 -17.68 -18.51 3.15
C VAL A 557 -16.95 -19.85 3.03
N VAL A 558 -17.23 -20.60 1.95
CA VAL A 558 -16.62 -21.88 1.60
C VAL A 558 -16.05 -21.78 0.19
N ASP A 559 -14.73 -21.56 0.06
CA ASP A 559 -14.11 -21.06 -1.17
C ASP A 559 -12.84 -21.84 -1.54
N ASN A 560 -12.81 -22.43 -2.75
CA ASN A 560 -11.78 -23.38 -3.19
C ASN A 560 -11.62 -24.54 -2.19
N VAL A 561 -12.65 -25.40 -2.11
CA VAL A 561 -12.76 -26.48 -1.11
C VAL A 561 -13.04 -27.80 -1.82
N MET A 562 -12.39 -28.88 -1.38
CA MET A 562 -12.51 -30.21 -1.98
C MET A 562 -12.93 -31.25 -0.93
N LEU A 563 -14.11 -31.87 -1.13
CA LEU A 563 -14.72 -32.84 -0.21
C LEU A 563 -14.77 -34.21 -0.88
N ASN A 564 -13.91 -35.13 -0.46
CA ASN A 564 -13.66 -36.41 -1.14
C ASN A 564 -14.05 -37.62 -0.28
N MET A 565 -14.71 -38.62 -0.89
CA MET A 565 -15.00 -39.92 -0.26
C MET A 565 -15.69 -39.76 1.11
N ILE A 566 -16.73 -38.94 1.16
CA ILE A 566 -17.49 -38.61 2.37
C ILE A 566 -18.60 -39.64 2.57
N SER A 567 -18.83 -40.11 3.80
CA SER A 567 -19.72 -41.27 4.02
C SER A 567 -21.21 -40.94 3.80
N ASP A 568 -21.68 -39.79 4.28
CA ASP A 568 -23.06 -39.31 4.15
C ASP A 568 -23.15 -38.12 3.19
N VAL A 569 -22.99 -36.88 3.66
CA VAL A 569 -23.20 -35.66 2.87
C VAL A 569 -21.92 -34.82 2.75
N GLY A 570 -21.58 -34.35 1.55
CA GLY A 570 -20.42 -33.49 1.31
C GLY A 570 -20.48 -32.18 2.10
N LEU A 571 -21.27 -31.21 1.62
CA LEU A 571 -21.58 -29.97 2.34
C LEU A 571 -23.02 -30.02 2.87
N HIS A 572 -23.19 -30.02 4.19
CA HIS A 572 -24.48 -29.96 4.87
C HIS A 572 -24.65 -28.62 5.58
N VAL A 573 -25.75 -27.92 5.32
CA VAL A 573 -26.10 -26.64 5.94
C VAL A 573 -27.50 -26.77 6.55
N GLN A 574 -27.68 -26.41 7.81
CA GLN A 574 -28.95 -26.52 8.52
C GLN A 574 -29.24 -25.31 9.41
N ASN A 575 -30.28 -24.55 9.06
CA ASN A 575 -30.63 -23.24 9.65
C ASN A 575 -29.52 -22.20 9.43
N GLY A 576 -29.75 -21.18 8.61
CA GLY A 576 -28.77 -20.11 8.50
C GLY A 576 -29.09 -19.02 7.50
N SER A 577 -28.17 -18.07 7.35
CA SER A 577 -28.26 -16.96 6.39
C SER A 577 -26.90 -16.66 5.77
N ASN A 578 -26.91 -16.01 4.60
CA ASN A 578 -25.73 -15.43 3.97
C ASN A 578 -24.57 -16.43 3.76
N LEU A 579 -24.87 -17.58 3.13
CA LEU A 579 -23.84 -18.51 2.67
C LEU A 579 -23.27 -18.08 1.31
N MET A 580 -21.94 -18.07 1.20
CA MET A 580 -21.24 -17.97 -0.08
C MET A 580 -20.38 -19.22 -0.29
N VAL A 581 -20.57 -19.88 -1.43
CA VAL A 581 -19.79 -21.03 -1.88
C VAL A 581 -19.20 -20.73 -3.26
N SER A 582 -17.90 -20.92 -3.44
CA SER A 582 -17.20 -20.72 -4.71
C SER A 582 -16.13 -21.79 -4.92
N SER A 583 -15.97 -22.31 -6.14
CA SER A 583 -14.98 -23.36 -6.46
C SER A 583 -15.05 -24.58 -5.52
N LEU A 584 -16.26 -24.99 -5.11
CA LEU A 584 -16.47 -26.19 -4.29
C LEU A 584 -16.48 -27.44 -5.17
N MET A 585 -15.64 -28.42 -4.85
CA MET A 585 -15.70 -29.77 -5.42
C MET A 585 -16.18 -30.77 -4.36
N VAL A 586 -17.23 -31.53 -4.68
CA VAL A 586 -17.66 -32.71 -3.91
C VAL A 586 -17.55 -33.92 -4.82
N ASN A 587 -16.74 -34.91 -4.43
CA ASN A 587 -16.47 -36.10 -5.22
C ASN A 587 -16.53 -37.38 -4.37
N GLY A 588 -17.55 -38.20 -4.60
CA GLY A 588 -17.78 -39.41 -3.80
C GLY A 588 -18.51 -39.08 -2.51
N THR A 589 -19.84 -39.23 -2.51
CA THR A 589 -20.61 -39.43 -1.26
C THR A 589 -21.16 -40.84 -1.17
N GLY A 590 -21.10 -41.45 0.01
CA GLY A 590 -21.39 -42.88 0.19
C GLY A 590 -22.87 -43.23 0.09
N VAL A 591 -23.72 -42.61 0.92
CA VAL A 591 -25.18 -42.83 0.93
C VAL A 591 -26.02 -41.56 0.89
N GLY A 592 -25.40 -40.38 1.08
CA GLY A 592 -26.09 -39.09 1.14
C GLY A 592 -25.83 -38.20 -0.07
N SER A 593 -26.37 -36.98 0.01
CA SER A 593 -26.31 -36.00 -1.08
C SER A 593 -24.95 -35.30 -1.18
N GLY A 594 -24.56 -34.84 -2.37
CA GLY A 594 -23.34 -34.04 -2.52
C GLY A 594 -23.39 -32.73 -1.72
N ILE A 595 -24.50 -32.00 -1.87
CA ILE A 595 -24.84 -30.80 -1.10
C ILE A 595 -26.24 -30.96 -0.51
N PHE A 596 -26.41 -30.62 0.76
CA PHE A 596 -27.71 -30.61 1.44
C PHE A 596 -27.91 -29.27 2.16
N LEU A 597 -28.91 -28.50 1.75
CA LEU A 597 -29.30 -27.24 2.36
C LEU A 597 -30.68 -27.42 3.01
N GLN A 598 -30.74 -27.21 4.32
CA GLN A 598 -31.98 -27.15 5.09
C GLN A 598 -32.14 -25.75 5.71
N ASP A 599 -33.30 -25.13 5.49
CA ASP A 599 -33.72 -23.90 6.18
C ASP A 599 -32.68 -22.75 6.10
N LEU A 600 -32.12 -22.55 4.90
CA LEU A 600 -31.15 -21.49 4.57
C LEU A 600 -31.86 -20.29 3.92
N ASN A 601 -31.77 -19.10 4.53
CA ASN A 601 -32.50 -17.90 4.11
C ASN A 601 -31.91 -17.17 2.88
N THR A 602 -30.63 -17.37 2.60
CA THR A 602 -29.91 -16.82 1.44
C THR A 602 -28.64 -17.64 1.24
N GLY A 603 -28.40 -18.11 0.02
CA GLY A 603 -27.21 -18.89 -0.32
C GLY A 603 -26.83 -18.74 -1.78
N VAL A 604 -25.54 -18.48 -2.04
CA VAL A 604 -24.98 -18.37 -3.39
C VAL A 604 -23.92 -19.44 -3.58
N LEU A 605 -24.04 -20.22 -4.65
CA LEU A 605 -23.11 -21.28 -5.05
C LEU A 605 -22.62 -20.99 -6.48
N SER A 606 -21.33 -20.71 -6.65
CA SER A 606 -20.68 -20.56 -7.95
C SER A 606 -19.66 -21.68 -8.20
N ASP A 607 -19.40 -21.97 -9.47
CA ASP A 607 -18.26 -22.79 -9.92
C ASP A 607 -18.16 -24.15 -9.20
N THR A 608 -19.33 -24.69 -8.83
CA THR A 608 -19.47 -25.80 -7.89
C THR A 608 -19.63 -27.09 -8.66
N THR A 609 -18.76 -28.07 -8.40
CA THR A 609 -18.75 -29.38 -9.06
C THR A 609 -19.13 -30.46 -8.07
N VAL A 610 -20.25 -31.14 -8.30
CA VAL A 610 -20.71 -32.29 -7.52
C VAL A 610 -20.68 -33.53 -8.41
N MET A 611 -19.99 -34.58 -7.98
CA MET A 611 -19.88 -35.83 -8.74
C MET A 611 -19.88 -37.08 -7.86
N ASN A 612 -20.35 -38.20 -8.43
CA ASN A 612 -20.30 -39.54 -7.83
C ASN A 612 -21.01 -39.58 -6.46
N THR A 613 -22.29 -39.24 -6.41
CA THR A 613 -23.04 -39.08 -5.15
C THR A 613 -24.00 -40.22 -4.85
N GLY A 614 -23.98 -40.68 -3.59
CA GLY A 614 -24.76 -41.81 -3.09
C GLY A 614 -26.27 -41.59 -3.04
N PHE A 615 -26.73 -40.33 -3.16
CA PHE A 615 -28.14 -39.96 -3.31
C PHE A 615 -28.30 -38.84 -4.35
N ASN A 616 -28.76 -37.65 -3.95
CA ASN A 616 -28.94 -36.51 -4.84
C ASN A 616 -27.62 -35.72 -5.04
N GLY A 617 -27.47 -35.03 -6.16
CA GLY A 617 -26.40 -34.05 -6.33
C GLY A 617 -26.54 -32.90 -5.34
N MET A 618 -27.69 -32.21 -5.39
CA MET A 618 -28.08 -31.17 -4.45
C MET A 618 -29.49 -31.45 -3.89
N ASN A 619 -29.68 -31.25 -2.60
CA ASN A 619 -30.98 -31.33 -1.94
C ASN A 619 -31.26 -30.02 -1.18
N VAL A 620 -32.42 -29.41 -1.39
CA VAL A 620 -32.83 -28.15 -0.75
C VAL A 620 -34.19 -28.34 -0.09
N LEU A 621 -34.24 -28.23 1.23
CA LEU A 621 -35.48 -28.34 2.02
C LEU A 621 -35.75 -27.02 2.74
N GLY A 622 -36.91 -26.43 2.47
CA GLY A 622 -37.24 -25.08 2.92
C GLY A 622 -36.32 -24.03 2.30
N GLY A 623 -36.03 -22.99 3.08
CA GLY A 623 -35.10 -21.93 2.69
C GLY A 623 -35.67 -20.88 1.72
N SER A 624 -34.84 -19.89 1.41
CA SER A 624 -35.17 -18.74 0.56
C SER A 624 -33.93 -18.27 -0.19
N ASN A 625 -34.13 -17.61 -1.33
CA ASN A 625 -33.09 -16.93 -2.11
C ASN A 625 -31.80 -17.76 -2.29
N ILE A 626 -31.97 -19.00 -2.75
CA ILE A 626 -30.87 -19.92 -3.07
C ILE A 626 -30.54 -19.77 -4.54
N SER A 627 -29.27 -19.56 -4.89
CA SER A 627 -28.80 -19.41 -6.27
C SER A 627 -27.60 -20.31 -6.53
N MET A 628 -27.64 -21.07 -7.62
CA MET A 628 -26.54 -21.89 -8.13
C MET A 628 -26.22 -21.49 -9.57
N PHE A 629 -24.95 -21.23 -9.87
CA PHE A 629 -24.54 -20.88 -11.24
C PHE A 629 -23.16 -21.39 -11.66
N ALA A 630 -22.93 -21.47 -12.98
CA ALA A 630 -21.66 -21.90 -13.60
C ALA A 630 -21.13 -23.24 -13.06
N SER A 631 -22.04 -24.17 -12.75
CA SER A 631 -21.77 -25.35 -11.93
C SER A 631 -21.99 -26.66 -12.69
N GLN A 632 -21.57 -27.79 -12.10
CA GLN A 632 -21.77 -29.13 -12.66
C GLN A 632 -22.28 -30.10 -11.59
N ILE A 633 -23.26 -30.93 -11.96
CA ILE A 633 -23.75 -32.05 -11.16
C ILE A 633 -23.71 -33.32 -12.02
N SER A 634 -23.09 -34.39 -11.55
CA SER A 634 -22.96 -35.63 -12.32
C SER A 634 -22.90 -36.89 -11.48
N GLY A 635 -23.21 -38.04 -12.09
CA GLY A 635 -23.09 -39.36 -11.44
C GLY A 635 -23.84 -39.47 -10.12
N THR A 636 -25.11 -39.06 -10.09
CA THR A 636 -25.99 -39.15 -8.93
C THR A 636 -26.77 -40.47 -8.97
N THR A 637 -26.97 -41.17 -7.85
CA THR A 637 -27.86 -42.36 -7.83
C THR A 637 -29.34 -41.95 -7.89
N ALA A 638 -29.67 -40.78 -7.36
CA ALA A 638 -31.00 -40.18 -7.35
C ALA A 638 -30.99 -38.83 -8.11
N ASP A 639 -31.71 -37.82 -7.63
CA ASP A 639 -32.00 -36.60 -8.38
C ASP A 639 -30.76 -35.70 -8.55
N GLY A 640 -30.69 -34.94 -9.65
CA GLY A 640 -29.64 -33.94 -9.89
C GLY A 640 -29.75 -32.80 -8.88
N ILE A 641 -30.88 -32.08 -8.92
CA ILE A 641 -31.33 -31.19 -7.83
C ILE A 641 -32.72 -31.57 -7.39
N ARG A 642 -32.89 -31.75 -6.07
CA ARG A 642 -34.19 -31.80 -5.41
C ARG A 642 -34.43 -30.51 -4.64
N THR A 643 -35.61 -29.91 -4.78
CA THR A 643 -36.08 -28.80 -3.93
C THR A 643 -37.44 -29.14 -3.31
N THR A 644 -37.71 -28.66 -2.10
CA THR A 644 -39.02 -28.81 -1.47
C THR A 644 -39.31 -27.62 -0.54
N GLY A 645 -40.30 -26.80 -0.89
CA GLY A 645 -40.73 -25.66 -0.06
C GLY A 645 -39.79 -24.44 -0.13
N THR A 646 -39.03 -24.27 -1.21
CA THR A 646 -38.02 -23.20 -1.34
C THR A 646 -38.61 -21.96 -1.99
N THR A 647 -38.63 -20.82 -1.27
CA THR A 647 -39.39 -19.63 -1.70
C THR A 647 -38.85 -18.95 -2.96
N THR A 648 -37.55 -19.10 -3.24
CA THR A 648 -36.88 -18.66 -4.47
C THR A 648 -35.64 -19.54 -4.69
N PHE A 649 -35.58 -20.26 -5.80
CA PHE A 649 -34.42 -21.05 -6.23
C PHE A 649 -34.01 -20.68 -7.67
N SER A 650 -32.77 -20.21 -7.84
CA SER A 650 -32.23 -19.79 -9.13
C SER A 650 -31.13 -20.75 -9.61
N LEU A 651 -31.24 -21.25 -10.84
CA LEU A 651 -30.32 -22.22 -11.44
C LEU A 651 -29.88 -21.77 -12.83
N ASN A 652 -28.64 -21.32 -13.00
CA ASN A 652 -28.15 -20.80 -14.27
C ASN A 652 -26.86 -21.47 -14.73
N ASN A 653 -26.67 -21.61 -16.05
CA ASN A 653 -25.43 -22.12 -16.66
C ASN A 653 -24.90 -23.41 -16.01
N THR A 654 -25.79 -24.30 -15.54
CA THR A 654 -25.43 -25.51 -14.79
C THR A 654 -25.60 -26.76 -15.65
N ALA A 655 -24.61 -27.66 -15.59
CA ALA A 655 -24.52 -28.85 -16.43
C ALA A 655 -24.83 -30.14 -15.65
N PHE A 656 -25.65 -31.01 -16.24
CA PHE A 656 -26.11 -32.28 -15.66
C PHE A 656 -25.77 -33.47 -16.55
N THR A 657 -25.06 -34.47 -16.03
CA THR A 657 -24.69 -35.68 -16.78
C THR A 657 -24.77 -36.95 -15.94
N GLY A 658 -25.40 -38.01 -16.46
CA GLY A 658 -25.47 -39.30 -15.76
C GLY A 658 -26.22 -39.23 -14.43
N ILE A 659 -27.39 -38.59 -14.44
CA ILE A 659 -28.31 -38.48 -13.29
C ILE A 659 -29.18 -39.75 -13.24
N GLY A 660 -29.26 -40.40 -12.07
CA GLY A 660 -30.04 -41.63 -11.88
C GLY A 660 -31.54 -41.41 -11.67
N GLY A 661 -31.92 -40.28 -11.09
CA GLY A 661 -33.32 -39.83 -10.89
C GLY A 661 -33.77 -38.76 -11.89
N ALA A 662 -34.49 -37.76 -11.40
CA ALA A 662 -34.82 -36.58 -12.19
C ALA A 662 -33.64 -35.59 -12.23
N THR A 663 -33.42 -34.90 -13.34
CA THR A 663 -32.48 -33.75 -13.40
C THR A 663 -32.90 -32.68 -12.39
N THR A 664 -34.20 -32.36 -12.37
CA THR A 664 -34.85 -31.49 -11.40
C THR A 664 -36.07 -32.16 -10.78
N ASN A 665 -36.15 -32.20 -9.45
CA ASN A 665 -37.30 -32.68 -8.68
C ASN A 665 -37.79 -31.53 -7.79
N LEU A 666 -38.94 -30.94 -8.12
CA LEU A 666 -39.40 -29.66 -7.57
C LEU A 666 -40.74 -29.85 -6.85
N THR A 667 -40.93 -29.25 -5.67
CA THR A 667 -42.21 -29.35 -4.94
C THR A 667 -42.44 -28.12 -4.08
N ASN A 668 -43.54 -27.39 -4.29
CA ASN A 668 -43.85 -26.14 -3.57
C ASN A 668 -42.72 -25.09 -3.60
N SER A 669 -41.99 -24.97 -4.73
CA SER A 669 -40.86 -24.05 -4.90
C SER A 669 -41.10 -23.01 -5.98
N SER A 670 -40.62 -21.78 -5.79
CA SER A 670 -40.50 -20.80 -6.89
C SER A 670 -39.14 -20.93 -7.56
N VAL A 671 -39.11 -21.07 -8.88
CA VAL A 671 -37.89 -21.38 -9.65
C VAL A 671 -37.65 -20.44 -10.83
N SER A 672 -36.38 -20.15 -11.08
CA SER A 672 -35.94 -19.37 -12.25
C SER A 672 -34.62 -19.90 -12.79
N GLY A 673 -34.43 -20.02 -14.10
CA GLY A 673 -33.14 -20.48 -14.62
C GLY A 673 -32.97 -20.44 -16.13
N SER A 674 -31.72 -20.26 -16.57
CA SER A 674 -31.35 -20.18 -18.00
C SER A 674 -29.95 -20.73 -18.29
N GLY A 675 -29.69 -21.11 -19.55
CA GLY A 675 -28.38 -21.60 -20.00
C GLY A 675 -27.97 -22.98 -19.49
N ASN A 676 -28.87 -23.71 -18.81
CA ASN A 676 -28.57 -25.02 -18.24
C ASN A 676 -28.47 -26.11 -19.33
N THR A 677 -27.79 -27.21 -19.03
CA THR A 677 -27.62 -28.35 -19.95
C THR A 677 -27.82 -29.67 -19.21
N ALA A 678 -28.47 -30.65 -19.83
CA ALA A 678 -28.76 -31.93 -19.20
C ALA A 678 -28.74 -33.07 -20.21
N VAL A 679 -28.01 -34.15 -19.90
CA VAL A 679 -27.85 -35.33 -20.76
C VAL A 679 -27.90 -36.62 -19.94
N PRO A 680 -29.01 -37.39 -19.98
CA PRO A 680 -30.32 -37.00 -20.50
C PRO A 680 -30.97 -35.88 -19.65
N PHE A 681 -32.03 -35.25 -20.16
CA PHE A 681 -32.92 -34.38 -19.38
C PHE A 681 -34.13 -35.17 -18.86
N SER A 682 -34.56 -34.86 -17.64
CA SER A 682 -35.72 -35.43 -16.96
C SER A 682 -36.17 -34.49 -15.84
N SER A 683 -37.47 -34.26 -15.66
CA SER A 683 -37.99 -33.49 -14.52
C SER A 683 -39.10 -34.23 -13.76
N THR A 684 -39.35 -33.79 -12.53
CA THR A 684 -40.48 -34.25 -11.70
C THR A 684 -41.10 -33.04 -11.01
N ASP A 685 -42.34 -32.73 -11.37
CA ASP A 685 -43.19 -31.76 -10.70
C ASP A 685 -44.02 -32.45 -9.62
N GLY A 686 -43.70 -32.19 -8.35
CA GLY A 686 -44.48 -32.61 -7.19
C GLY A 686 -45.68 -31.72 -6.87
N GLY A 687 -45.93 -30.69 -7.69
CA GLY A 687 -47.01 -29.72 -7.55
C GLY A 687 -46.63 -28.49 -6.70
N GLY A 688 -47.44 -27.43 -6.85
CA GLY A 688 -47.32 -26.18 -6.11
C GLY A 688 -46.11 -25.30 -6.49
N ASN A 689 -45.41 -25.65 -7.57
CA ASN A 689 -44.27 -24.88 -8.07
C ASN A 689 -44.71 -23.65 -8.87
N THR A 690 -43.83 -22.67 -9.02
CA THR A 690 -44.06 -21.47 -9.87
C THR A 690 -42.78 -21.07 -10.60
N GLY A 691 -42.89 -20.52 -11.81
CA GLY A 691 -41.73 -20.09 -12.62
C GLY A 691 -41.17 -21.18 -13.54
N THR A 692 -39.94 -21.00 -14.05
CA THR A 692 -39.40 -21.84 -15.14
C THR A 692 -37.89 -22.00 -15.07
N ILE A 693 -37.38 -23.20 -15.38
CA ILE A 693 -35.94 -23.46 -15.60
C ILE A 693 -35.74 -23.91 -17.05
N LEU A 694 -34.96 -23.15 -17.81
CA LEU A 694 -34.64 -23.46 -19.21
C LEU A 694 -33.36 -24.30 -19.30
N PHE A 695 -33.41 -25.41 -20.04
CA PHE A 695 -32.26 -26.20 -20.45
C PHE A 695 -32.14 -26.25 -21.99
N ASN A 696 -30.93 -26.36 -22.52
CA ASN A 696 -30.68 -26.43 -23.96
C ASN A 696 -31.15 -27.75 -24.61
N GLY A 697 -31.65 -28.71 -23.81
CA GLY A 697 -32.28 -29.96 -24.27
C GLY A 697 -33.81 -29.98 -24.15
N GLY A 698 -34.43 -28.92 -23.61
CA GLY A 698 -35.86 -28.84 -23.30
C GLY A 698 -36.12 -27.87 -22.15
N ALA A 699 -37.28 -27.23 -22.13
CA ALA A 699 -37.67 -26.35 -21.02
C ALA A 699 -38.42 -27.14 -19.94
N ASP A 700 -38.12 -26.86 -18.66
CA ASP A 700 -38.94 -27.27 -17.52
C ASP A 700 -39.80 -26.07 -17.12
N SER A 701 -41.03 -26.03 -17.63
CA SER A 701 -42.02 -25.01 -17.28
C SER A 701 -42.95 -25.53 -16.19
N ALA A 702 -42.91 -24.92 -15.00
CA ALA A 702 -44.07 -25.01 -14.12
C ALA A 702 -45.26 -24.27 -14.77
N PRO A 703 -46.49 -24.73 -14.58
CA PRO A 703 -47.69 -24.15 -15.21
C PRO A 703 -48.10 -22.78 -14.65
#